data_AF-C3XQ74-F1
#
_entry.id   AF-C3XQ74-F1
#
_cell.length_a   1.000
_cell.length_b   1.000
_cell.length_c   1.000
_cell.angle_alpha   90.00
_cell.angle_beta   90.00
_cell.angle_gamma   90.00
#
_symmetry.space_group_name_H-M   'P 1'
#
loop_
_entity.id
_entity.type
_entity.pdbx_description
1 polymer ?
#
loop_
_entity_poly.entity_id
_entity_poly.type
_entity_poly.pdbx_seq_one_letter_code
_entity_poly.pdbx_strand_id
1 'polypeptide(L)'
;MAPGRVAGVLVAVLALTSLHEAGAVTINSVSPTAGSRKGGTRVKIFGSDIPKDFSMDFDVVSVNFVSSTQSYPCDVERTSVNDKQIECYTSAMPLGKYTPEVTVCTSANSRDCTTFRCDDPEVCTFETTNWRTPFIQTITPNTGYPGSMFTAYGKIITSLYGSDKAAGTNGRTESITRYGIVMDNDGAGVWGNMNGKLQGKFVGHQNITIIVNGAFGRSESLREAKKLGADMKVYNFETYAKVSTVSPGTGSEMGGSTITIGGEWFDSTTQNAVVNVGGEECNRPGDITDEEIVCLTPAKPANDRGIYPGNRGVNKDYWTYADAAAMPALTDLPTGDPSESEWGDSMSWGAREGSFISRSKFFFNPPNDNTYQFVLFDCSKPADDFLLRFEDESGEVTEWTCPGEGRGYSPRIPLVSEHSYYMDAWYRRDASAGGDSESDKRVAFKMFDTDYVGGQNIHARNERQKIKIASTVFRETQVVSSSGSGFTITHGGVTTESISAGASASDVQATLQAIYQNQCPEEVANPIGAITKFATDYEGRGAPSWFTGTVVKADETAPFCGGKSLMNPTTVYNTDPENDYYPIKISIEKTVCFAYKGSLASRVFLRYGSEGEEGENSEWFGPNDYDGLDFSANEEWQYTCLDLQDMFATARPDATNVIVKELRFDSTSADSDFFIDNLFIGKAEPMAPGDVADGIRQAAMPNDVVIDEVQVETVAGGYSVSFVPFNCGYNLPLMESQGGVTRQQAGSPPVQGTFDISFDGQTSSVQAEATEEEMANKLKLDLGIEAKLNGDSLTGDEVEIEVKTVDDGGLFFYEIPGSMTRTAHDTPQVEVLINGIPSRCDGSGCGFSWAADRTPTVTSISPDQGTGGTEVTITGTGFSANCDDNRVRIGRSEDTEEGVMCTPTTCTETSITCTTGSAGQGSQTVKVKVLPHGDDPDANPNGKASGDVSFTYLGGITSISPTTY
;
A
#
# COMPACT_ATOMS: atom_id res chain seq x y z
N MET A 1 85.57 -32.53 29.89
CA MET A 1 86.63 -31.56 29.52
C MET A 1 86.27 -31.00 28.14
N ALA A 2 86.14 -29.67 28.04
CA ALA A 2 86.30 -28.91 26.79
C ALA A 2 87.76 -29.10 26.25
N PRO A 3 88.20 -28.60 25.07
CA PRO A 3 87.70 -27.50 24.21
C PRO A 3 87.69 -27.87 22.70
N GLY A 4 87.48 -27.04 21.68
CA GLY A 4 87.39 -25.59 21.52
C GLY A 4 86.83 -25.25 20.13
N ARG A 5 86.42 -23.98 19.96
CA ARG A 5 85.65 -23.42 18.83
C ARG A 5 86.47 -23.30 17.54
N VAL A 6 85.81 -23.50 16.39
CA VAL A 6 86.28 -23.06 15.07
C VAL A 6 85.18 -22.26 14.37
N ALA A 7 85.59 -21.10 13.85
CA ALA A 7 84.81 -20.22 12.99
C ALA A 7 84.82 -20.72 11.54
N GLY A 8 83.68 -20.64 10.86
CA GLY A 8 83.52 -20.95 9.44
C GLY A 8 83.10 -19.72 8.66
N VAL A 9 83.94 -19.36 7.68
CA VAL A 9 83.78 -18.28 6.71
C VAL A 9 82.61 -18.57 5.77
N LEU A 10 81.75 -17.56 5.53
CA LEU A 10 80.66 -17.58 4.56
C LEU A 10 81.09 -16.79 3.31
N VAL A 11 81.06 -17.41 2.13
CA VAL A 11 81.06 -16.72 0.83
C VAL A 11 79.91 -17.27 0.01
N ALA A 12 79.18 -16.33 -0.59
CA ALA A 12 77.88 -16.44 -1.21
C ALA A 12 77.80 -17.38 -2.43
N VAL A 13 76.62 -18.00 -2.59
CA VAL A 13 76.06 -18.41 -3.88
C VAL A 13 74.64 -17.84 -3.96
N LEU A 14 74.39 -17.08 -5.01
CA LEU A 14 73.10 -16.48 -5.36
C LEU A 14 72.01 -17.54 -5.50
N ALA A 15 70.87 -17.31 -4.85
CA ALA A 15 69.57 -17.76 -5.33
C ALA A 15 68.79 -16.52 -5.77
N LEU A 16 68.46 -16.45 -7.07
CA LEU A 16 67.57 -15.44 -7.62
C LEU A 16 66.20 -15.58 -6.96
N THR A 17 65.84 -14.67 -6.06
CA THR A 17 64.45 -14.37 -5.76
C THR A 17 64.00 -13.30 -6.74
N SER A 18 63.19 -13.69 -7.72
CA SER A 18 62.42 -12.74 -8.52
C SER A 18 61.50 -11.96 -7.58
N LEU A 19 61.91 -10.74 -7.22
CA LEU A 19 61.01 -9.70 -6.77
C LEU A 19 60.06 -9.41 -7.94
N HIS A 20 58.89 -10.03 -7.94
CA HIS A 20 57.74 -9.42 -8.58
C HIS A 20 57.42 -8.19 -7.73
N GLU A 21 57.64 -7.00 -8.28
CA GLU A 21 56.93 -5.81 -7.83
C GLU A 21 55.44 -6.14 -7.93
N ALA A 22 54.78 -6.39 -6.79
CA ALA A 22 53.32 -6.34 -6.76
C ALA A 22 52.96 -4.87 -6.94
N GLY A 23 52.34 -4.52 -8.07
CA GLY A 23 51.78 -3.18 -8.24
C GLY A 23 50.75 -2.90 -7.16
N ALA A 24 50.58 -1.63 -6.79
CA ALA A 24 49.53 -1.24 -5.85
C ALA A 24 48.17 -1.51 -6.50
N VAL A 25 47.28 -2.22 -5.81
CA VAL A 25 45.93 -2.52 -6.32
C VAL A 25 45.22 -1.23 -6.72
N THR A 26 44.70 -1.15 -7.94
CA THR A 26 43.88 -0.02 -8.40
C THR A 26 42.52 -0.47 -8.92
N ILE A 27 41.51 0.38 -8.74
CA ILE A 27 40.16 0.21 -9.32
C ILE A 27 39.97 1.30 -10.37
N ASN A 28 39.66 0.90 -11.62
CA ASN A 28 39.73 1.76 -12.79
C ASN A 28 38.36 2.09 -13.39
N SER A 29 37.44 1.12 -13.44
CA SER A 29 36.10 1.34 -14.03
C SER A 29 35.09 0.27 -13.63
N VAL A 30 33.81 0.56 -13.87
CA VAL A 30 32.70 -0.38 -13.67
C VAL A 30 31.90 -0.55 -14.97
N SER A 31 31.49 -1.78 -15.27
CA SER A 31 30.59 -2.08 -16.39
C SER A 31 29.64 -3.24 -16.06
N PRO A 32 28.34 -3.11 -16.36
CA PRO A 32 27.65 -1.93 -16.88
C PRO A 32 27.61 -0.79 -15.84
N THR A 33 27.42 0.45 -16.29
CA THR A 33 27.30 1.64 -15.41
C THR A 33 25.89 1.87 -14.89
N ALA A 34 24.92 1.02 -15.24
CA ALA A 34 23.57 1.07 -14.71
C ALA A 34 22.95 -0.32 -14.59
N GLY A 35 21.98 -0.46 -13.69
CA GLY A 35 21.29 -1.73 -13.47
C GLY A 35 20.01 -1.64 -12.65
N SER A 36 19.53 -2.81 -12.23
CA SER A 36 18.27 -2.95 -11.49
C SER A 36 18.38 -2.45 -10.06
N ARG A 37 17.37 -1.71 -9.60
CA ARG A 37 17.21 -1.31 -8.19
C ARG A 37 16.91 -2.50 -7.27
N LYS A 38 16.50 -3.65 -7.81
CA LYS A 38 16.28 -4.90 -7.03
C LYS A 38 17.51 -5.81 -6.97
N GLY A 39 18.67 -5.31 -7.40
CA GLY A 39 19.92 -6.06 -7.40
C GLY A 39 19.99 -7.09 -8.52
N GLY A 40 20.84 -8.10 -8.36
CA GLY A 40 21.07 -9.17 -9.33
C GLY A 40 21.66 -8.67 -10.67
N THR A 41 22.14 -7.44 -10.73
CA THR A 41 22.87 -6.95 -11.91
C THR A 41 24.27 -7.54 -11.86
N ARG A 42 24.68 -8.22 -12.92
CA ARG A 42 26.03 -8.77 -13.04
C ARG A 42 26.98 -7.66 -13.44
N VAL A 43 27.82 -7.23 -12.51
CA VAL A 43 28.73 -6.10 -12.69
C VAL A 43 30.17 -6.57 -12.70
N LYS A 44 30.95 -6.04 -13.64
CA LYS A 44 32.40 -6.20 -13.72
C LYS A 44 33.07 -4.92 -13.25
N ILE A 45 33.96 -5.07 -12.28
CA ILE A 45 34.83 -4.02 -11.76
C ILE A 45 36.20 -4.29 -12.33
N PHE A 46 36.74 -3.35 -13.10
CA PHE A 46 38.05 -3.46 -13.71
C PHE A 46 39.09 -2.76 -12.86
N GLY A 47 40.26 -3.38 -12.74
CA GLY A 47 41.35 -2.89 -11.92
C GLY A 47 42.70 -3.42 -12.38
N SER A 48 43.71 -3.29 -11.52
CA SER A 48 45.05 -3.85 -11.74
C SER A 48 45.62 -4.38 -10.43
N ASP A 49 46.45 -5.43 -10.53
CA ASP A 49 47.13 -6.10 -9.42
C ASP A 49 46.19 -6.66 -8.32
N ILE A 50 44.94 -6.97 -8.68
CA ILE A 50 43.95 -7.55 -7.74
C ILE A 50 44.42 -8.94 -7.29
N PRO A 51 44.51 -9.23 -5.97
CA PRO A 51 45.04 -10.51 -5.51
C PRO A 51 44.22 -11.72 -5.95
N LYS A 52 44.95 -12.77 -6.34
CA LYS A 52 44.42 -14.05 -6.82
C LYS A 52 44.84 -15.16 -5.86
N ASP A 53 44.15 -15.32 -4.74
CA ASP A 53 44.28 -16.55 -3.96
C ASP A 53 42.92 -16.96 -3.37
N PHE A 54 42.36 -18.03 -3.94
CA PHE A 54 41.09 -18.63 -3.53
C PHE A 54 41.35 -20.05 -3.05
N SER A 55 41.98 -20.18 -1.88
CA SER A 55 41.90 -21.41 -1.10
C SER A 55 40.47 -21.57 -0.58
N MET A 56 39.90 -22.77 -0.75
CA MET A 56 38.46 -23.10 -0.84
C MET A 56 37.52 -22.71 0.32
N ASP A 57 37.93 -21.93 1.31
CA ASP A 57 37.12 -21.64 2.49
C ASP A 57 37.07 -20.17 2.97
N PHE A 58 37.66 -19.17 2.29
CA PHE A 58 37.77 -17.82 2.90
C PHE A 58 37.71 -16.59 1.96
N ASP A 59 37.03 -15.51 2.41
CA ASP A 59 36.79 -14.27 1.66
C ASP A 59 37.99 -13.28 1.74
N VAL A 60 38.87 -13.30 0.73
CA VAL A 60 40.02 -12.38 0.60
C VAL A 60 39.65 -11.05 -0.05
N VAL A 61 38.59 -11.05 -0.88
CA VAL A 61 38.10 -9.88 -1.62
C VAL A 61 36.60 -9.71 -1.35
N SER A 62 36.20 -8.55 -0.83
CA SER A 62 34.80 -8.15 -0.70
C SER A 62 34.54 -6.85 -1.44
N VAL A 63 33.32 -6.69 -1.95
CA VAL A 63 32.91 -5.53 -2.74
C VAL A 63 31.65 -4.94 -2.13
N ASN A 64 31.65 -3.62 -1.94
CA ASN A 64 30.45 -2.87 -1.56
C ASN A 64 30.20 -1.75 -2.57
N PHE A 65 28.94 -1.48 -2.88
CA PHE A 65 28.51 -0.28 -3.57
C PHE A 65 28.05 0.75 -2.53
N VAL A 66 28.70 1.92 -2.52
CA VAL A 66 28.50 2.94 -1.48
C VAL A 66 27.92 4.24 -2.06
N SER A 67 27.13 4.92 -1.24
CA SER A 67 26.67 6.31 -1.43
C SER A 67 27.20 7.18 -0.28
N SER A 68 26.78 8.44 -0.20
CA SER A 68 27.14 9.32 0.94
C SER A 68 26.58 8.85 2.29
N THR A 69 25.58 7.96 2.30
CA THR A 69 24.85 7.58 3.51
C THR A 69 24.69 6.08 3.72
N GLN A 70 24.89 5.25 2.69
CA GLN A 70 24.56 3.83 2.72
C GLN A 70 25.61 2.99 1.98
N SER A 71 25.77 1.73 2.38
CA SER A 71 26.69 0.75 1.79
C SER A 71 25.95 -0.57 1.57
N TYR A 72 26.11 -1.16 0.39
CA TYR A 72 25.42 -2.39 0.00
C TYR A 72 26.43 -3.42 -0.54
N PRO A 73 26.39 -4.67 -0.06
CA PRO A 73 27.32 -5.70 -0.54
C PRO A 73 27.05 -6.09 -1.98
N CYS A 74 28.10 -6.53 -2.68
CA CYS A 74 28.02 -7.16 -3.99
C CYS A 74 28.52 -8.61 -3.89
N ASP A 75 27.69 -9.58 -4.27
CA ASP A 75 27.99 -11.00 -4.15
C ASP A 75 29.03 -11.40 -5.21
N VAL A 76 30.29 -11.55 -4.79
CA VAL A 76 31.42 -11.81 -5.70
C VAL A 76 31.34 -13.22 -6.29
N GLU A 77 31.37 -13.30 -7.62
CA GLU A 77 31.51 -14.55 -8.37
C GLU A 77 32.97 -15.02 -8.29
N ARG A 78 33.26 -15.90 -7.33
CA ARG A 78 34.62 -16.35 -6.98
C ARG A 78 35.40 -16.90 -8.17
N THR A 79 34.72 -17.52 -9.14
CA THR A 79 35.37 -18.10 -10.33
C THR A 79 35.74 -17.07 -11.40
N SER A 80 35.22 -15.85 -11.31
CA SER A 80 35.41 -14.77 -12.30
C SER A 80 36.40 -13.68 -11.87
N VAL A 81 37.08 -13.85 -10.72
CA VAL A 81 38.07 -12.89 -10.21
C VAL A 81 39.46 -13.19 -10.76
N ASN A 82 40.13 -12.17 -11.27
CA ASN A 82 41.53 -12.21 -11.66
C ASN A 82 42.23 -10.88 -11.36
N ASP A 83 43.51 -10.79 -11.73
CA ASP A 83 44.37 -9.63 -11.53
C ASP A 83 43.86 -8.32 -12.18
N LYS A 84 42.86 -8.41 -13.07
CA LYS A 84 42.33 -7.27 -13.84
C LYS A 84 40.84 -7.03 -13.65
N GLN A 85 40.09 -7.97 -13.08
CA GLN A 85 38.65 -7.80 -12.90
C GLN A 85 38.10 -8.60 -11.73
N ILE A 86 37.04 -8.05 -11.14
CA ILE A 86 36.14 -8.72 -10.20
C ILE A 86 34.75 -8.73 -10.84
N GLU A 87 34.06 -9.85 -10.81
CA GLU A 87 32.65 -9.93 -11.21
C GLU A 87 31.80 -10.21 -9.99
N CYS A 88 30.70 -9.47 -9.82
CA CYS A 88 29.81 -9.63 -8.69
C CYS A 88 28.35 -9.32 -9.06
N TYR A 89 27.41 -9.77 -8.23
CA TYR A 89 25.98 -9.49 -8.37
C TYR A 89 25.54 -8.45 -7.35
N THR A 90 24.94 -7.36 -7.82
CA THR A 90 24.54 -6.25 -6.94
C THR A 90 23.44 -6.67 -5.96
N SER A 91 23.47 -6.13 -4.74
CA SER A 91 22.32 -6.18 -3.83
C SER A 91 21.19 -5.24 -4.26
N ALA A 92 20.00 -5.39 -3.66
CA ALA A 92 18.93 -4.42 -3.83
C ALA A 92 19.34 -3.06 -3.25
N MET A 93 19.13 -2.00 -4.01
CA MET A 93 19.59 -0.64 -3.70
C MET A 93 18.50 0.36 -4.14
N PRO A 94 18.23 1.43 -3.36
CA PRO A 94 17.38 2.54 -3.78
C PRO A 94 17.84 3.14 -5.11
N LEU A 95 16.98 3.96 -5.73
CA LEU A 95 17.36 4.72 -6.92
C LEU A 95 18.45 5.73 -6.56
N GLY A 96 19.56 5.69 -7.27
CA GLY A 96 20.71 6.55 -6.99
C GLY A 96 21.99 6.11 -7.68
N LYS A 97 23.06 6.85 -7.39
CA LYS A 97 24.41 6.62 -7.90
C LYS A 97 25.28 6.04 -6.80
N TYR A 98 26.04 5.01 -7.13
CA TYR A 98 26.88 4.26 -6.22
C TYR A 98 28.26 4.02 -6.82
N THR A 99 29.29 4.04 -5.98
CA THR A 99 30.66 3.73 -6.40
C THR A 99 31.13 2.43 -5.74
N PRO A 100 31.89 1.57 -6.43
CA PRO A 100 32.42 0.34 -5.85
C PRO A 100 33.58 0.65 -4.89
N GLU A 101 33.53 0.05 -3.70
CA GLU A 101 34.63 -0.09 -2.76
C GLU A 101 35.05 -1.55 -2.73
N VAL A 102 36.32 -1.81 -3.06
CA VAL A 102 36.89 -3.15 -3.05
C VAL A 102 37.80 -3.27 -1.82
N THR A 103 37.44 -4.16 -0.91
CA THR A 103 38.25 -4.45 0.28
C THR A 103 39.00 -5.75 0.09
N VAL A 104 40.31 -5.70 0.28
CA VAL A 104 41.22 -6.84 0.14
C VAL A 104 41.92 -7.09 1.47
N CYS A 105 41.83 -8.31 1.97
CA CYS A 105 42.42 -8.72 3.23
C CYS A 105 43.66 -9.59 3.00
N THR A 106 44.64 -9.51 3.90
CA THR A 106 45.86 -10.36 3.79
C THR A 106 45.59 -11.84 4.05
N SER A 107 44.49 -12.16 4.74
CA SER A 107 43.93 -13.52 4.86
C SER A 107 42.46 -13.45 5.30
N ALA A 108 41.77 -14.57 5.11
CA ALA A 108 40.42 -14.93 5.58
C ALA A 108 39.85 -14.22 6.83
N ASN A 109 40.66 -14.13 7.87
CA ASN A 109 40.30 -13.68 9.21
C ASN A 109 41.22 -12.55 9.67
N SER A 110 41.91 -11.92 8.71
CA SER A 110 42.81 -10.82 8.99
C SER A 110 42.01 -9.58 9.35
N ARG A 111 42.44 -8.90 10.42
CA ARG A 111 42.04 -7.51 10.65
C ARG A 111 42.81 -6.52 9.76
N ASP A 112 43.78 -7.02 9.00
CA ASP A 112 44.62 -6.25 8.10
C ASP A 112 44.03 -6.34 6.68
N CYS A 113 43.08 -5.43 6.42
CA CYS A 113 42.39 -5.27 5.16
C CYS A 113 42.59 -3.83 4.65
N THR A 114 42.79 -3.70 3.34
CA THR A 114 42.90 -2.40 2.67
C THR A 114 41.71 -2.22 1.75
N THR A 115 41.05 -1.06 1.83
CA THR A 115 39.93 -0.69 0.96
C THR A 115 40.42 0.23 -0.15
N PHE A 116 40.11 -0.15 -1.39
CA PHE A 116 40.45 0.56 -2.61
C PHE A 116 39.18 1.16 -3.19
N ARG A 117 39.27 2.44 -3.53
CA ARG A 117 38.22 3.21 -4.21
C ARG A 117 38.69 3.55 -5.61
N CYS A 118 37.74 3.79 -6.48
CA CYS A 118 38.04 4.38 -7.77
C CYS A 118 38.12 5.91 -7.66
N ASP A 119 39.14 6.50 -8.27
CA ASP A 119 39.39 7.94 -8.21
C ASP A 119 38.55 8.74 -9.23
N ASP A 120 38.05 8.10 -10.28
CA ASP A 120 37.28 8.75 -11.34
C ASP A 120 35.77 8.43 -11.23
N PRO A 121 34.94 9.39 -10.75
CA PRO A 121 33.51 9.18 -10.60
C PRO A 121 32.77 9.03 -11.93
N GLU A 122 33.29 9.46 -13.08
CA GLU A 122 32.58 9.33 -14.37
C GLU A 122 32.54 7.88 -14.87
N VAL A 123 33.60 7.11 -14.63
CA VAL A 123 33.73 5.71 -15.12
C VAL A 123 33.49 4.66 -14.04
N CYS A 124 33.39 5.08 -12.77
CA CYS A 124 33.18 4.20 -11.63
C CYS A 124 31.83 4.41 -10.92
N THR A 125 30.91 5.15 -11.55
CA THR A 125 29.54 5.25 -11.06
C THR A 125 28.67 4.15 -11.64
N PHE A 126 27.98 3.43 -10.75
CA PHE A 126 26.87 2.55 -11.06
C PHE A 126 25.55 3.20 -10.64
N GLU A 127 24.62 3.36 -11.58
CA GLU A 127 23.31 3.97 -11.34
C GLU A 127 22.18 2.93 -11.35
N THR A 128 21.41 2.86 -10.28
CA THR A 128 20.20 2.05 -10.22
C THR A 128 19.04 2.81 -10.86
N THR A 129 18.32 2.16 -11.79
CA THR A 129 17.25 2.84 -12.55
C THR A 129 15.99 1.99 -12.70
N ASN A 130 14.84 2.65 -12.84
CA ASN A 130 13.56 1.98 -13.07
C ASN A 130 13.52 1.27 -14.44
N TRP A 131 14.09 1.89 -15.48
CA TRP A 131 14.02 1.36 -16.84
C TRP A 131 14.89 0.09 -17.03
N ARG A 132 15.96 -0.09 -16.23
CA ARG A 132 16.78 -1.31 -16.13
C ARG A 132 16.27 -2.33 -15.10
N THR A 133 15.15 -2.06 -14.43
CA THR A 133 14.51 -2.98 -13.49
C THR A 133 13.34 -3.69 -14.22
N PRO A 134 13.46 -4.99 -14.55
CA PRO A 134 12.32 -5.79 -15.03
C PRO A 134 11.24 -5.89 -13.95
N PHE A 135 10.03 -6.30 -14.30
CA PHE A 135 9.02 -6.58 -13.28
C PHE A 135 8.09 -7.74 -13.65
N ILE A 136 7.58 -8.40 -12.62
CA ILE A 136 6.56 -9.44 -12.70
C ILE A 136 5.25 -8.84 -12.22
N GLN A 137 4.21 -8.94 -13.04
CA GLN A 137 2.86 -8.48 -12.72
C GLN A 137 1.99 -9.61 -12.18
N THR A 138 2.06 -10.81 -12.77
CA THR A 138 1.30 -11.97 -12.30
C THR A 138 2.13 -13.25 -12.40
N ILE A 139 1.76 -14.23 -11.58
CA ILE A 139 2.28 -15.60 -11.63
C ILE A 139 1.08 -16.54 -11.59
N THR A 140 0.99 -17.46 -12.55
CA THR A 140 -0.16 -18.36 -12.71
C THR A 140 0.30 -19.79 -13.05
N PRO A 141 -0.13 -20.81 -12.27
CA PRO A 141 -0.74 -20.66 -10.94
C PRO A 141 0.26 -19.99 -9.98
N ASN A 142 -0.24 -19.38 -8.91
CA ASN A 142 0.57 -18.81 -7.82
C ASN A 142 0.78 -19.80 -6.67
N THR A 143 0.35 -21.06 -6.82
CA THR A 143 0.53 -22.13 -5.85
C THR A 143 0.83 -23.45 -6.56
N GLY A 144 1.45 -24.40 -5.86
CA GLY A 144 1.72 -25.74 -6.40
C GLY A 144 2.70 -26.54 -5.54
N TYR A 145 2.90 -27.82 -5.83
CA TYR A 145 3.94 -28.63 -5.18
C TYR A 145 5.33 -28.36 -5.80
N PRO A 146 6.44 -28.66 -5.10
CA PRO A 146 7.78 -28.60 -5.68
C PRO A 146 7.87 -29.35 -7.02
N GLY A 147 8.43 -28.69 -8.05
CA GLY A 147 8.43 -29.20 -9.42
C GLY A 147 7.24 -28.75 -10.28
N SER A 148 6.26 -28.03 -9.74
CA SER A 148 5.15 -27.46 -10.53
C SER A 148 5.67 -26.47 -11.58
N MET A 149 4.94 -26.41 -12.71
CA MET A 149 5.14 -25.39 -13.73
C MET A 149 4.37 -24.13 -13.37
N PHE A 150 4.92 -22.97 -13.71
CA PHE A 150 4.25 -21.68 -13.57
C PHE A 150 4.55 -20.79 -14.77
N THR A 151 3.68 -19.83 -15.02
CA THR A 151 3.87 -18.77 -16.00
C THR A 151 3.93 -17.43 -15.27
N ALA A 152 5.04 -16.70 -15.43
CA ALA A 152 5.18 -15.34 -14.95
C ALA A 152 4.96 -14.36 -16.10
N TYR A 153 4.06 -13.39 -15.90
CA TYR A 153 3.76 -12.35 -16.87
C TYR A 153 4.32 -11.00 -16.39
N GLY A 154 4.88 -10.22 -17.31
CA GLY A 154 5.32 -8.87 -17.03
C GLY A 154 6.33 -8.36 -18.05
N LYS A 155 7.20 -7.42 -17.61
CA LYS A 155 8.25 -6.84 -18.44
C LYS A 155 9.49 -7.74 -18.43
N ILE A 156 9.55 -8.70 -19.36
CA ILE A 156 10.62 -9.72 -19.48
C ILE A 156 11.87 -9.19 -20.22
N ILE A 157 11.76 -8.09 -20.98
CA ILE A 157 12.85 -7.45 -21.75
C ILE A 157 13.29 -8.21 -23.01
N THR A 158 13.46 -9.54 -22.95
CA THR A 158 14.08 -10.33 -24.02
C THR A 158 13.37 -11.67 -24.21
N SER A 159 13.39 -12.20 -25.44
CA SER A 159 12.92 -13.56 -25.74
C SER A 159 14.05 -14.60 -25.74
N LEU A 160 15.30 -14.18 -25.49
CA LEU A 160 16.47 -15.04 -25.59
C LEU A 160 16.63 -15.89 -24.32
N TYR A 161 16.61 -17.22 -24.48
CA TYR A 161 16.84 -18.19 -23.41
C TYR A 161 17.77 -19.30 -23.90
N GLY A 162 18.70 -19.75 -23.06
CA GLY A 162 19.74 -20.71 -23.46
C GLY A 162 20.79 -20.11 -24.42
N SER A 163 21.92 -20.80 -24.60
CA SER A 163 23.18 -20.24 -25.16
C SER A 163 23.33 -20.24 -26.68
N ASP A 164 22.33 -20.68 -27.45
CA ASP A 164 22.59 -21.14 -28.83
C ASP A 164 22.13 -20.13 -29.91
N LYS A 165 21.58 -18.98 -29.51
CA LYS A 165 21.13 -17.92 -30.42
C LYS A 165 21.81 -16.58 -30.09
N ALA A 166 22.25 -15.87 -31.13
CA ALA A 166 22.99 -14.61 -30.98
C ALA A 166 22.10 -13.40 -30.57
N ALA A 167 20.79 -13.47 -30.83
CA ALA A 167 19.81 -12.45 -30.43
C ALA A 167 18.40 -13.06 -30.32
N GLY A 168 17.55 -12.44 -29.49
CA GLY A 168 16.12 -12.75 -29.36
C GLY A 168 15.29 -12.25 -30.56
N THR A 169 14.00 -12.58 -30.60
CA THR A 169 13.06 -12.17 -31.66
C THR A 169 12.87 -10.65 -31.72
N ASN A 170 13.15 -9.94 -30.62
CA ASN A 170 13.18 -8.47 -30.55
C ASN A 170 14.55 -7.84 -30.88
N GLY A 171 15.51 -8.63 -31.38
CA GLY A 171 16.85 -8.15 -31.74
C GLY A 171 17.78 -7.85 -30.55
N ARG A 172 17.38 -8.19 -29.32
CA ARG A 172 18.17 -8.00 -28.10
C ARG A 172 19.11 -9.16 -27.82
N THR A 173 20.22 -8.89 -27.13
CA THR A 173 21.29 -9.87 -26.85
C THR A 173 21.30 -10.35 -25.40
N GLU A 174 20.52 -9.69 -24.54
CA GLU A 174 20.30 -10.06 -23.15
C GLU A 174 19.57 -11.40 -23.10
N SER A 175 19.96 -12.30 -22.18
CA SER A 175 19.42 -13.65 -22.06
C SER A 175 18.89 -13.94 -20.66
N ILE A 176 17.95 -14.89 -20.57
CA ILE A 176 17.48 -15.47 -19.32
C ILE A 176 17.83 -16.97 -19.29
N THR A 177 18.13 -17.47 -18.09
CA THR A 177 18.74 -18.80 -17.89
C THR A 177 17.75 -19.98 -18.01
N ARG A 178 16.45 -19.77 -18.33
CA ARG A 178 15.43 -20.86 -18.26
C ARG A 178 14.28 -20.76 -19.27
N TYR A 179 13.55 -21.89 -19.35
CA TYR A 179 12.52 -22.33 -20.30
C TYR A 179 11.60 -21.25 -20.93
N GLY A 180 11.04 -21.63 -22.09
CA GLY A 180 10.32 -20.82 -23.09
C GLY A 180 9.75 -19.47 -22.67
N ILE A 181 10.09 -18.45 -23.48
CA ILE A 181 9.60 -17.07 -23.38
C ILE A 181 8.74 -16.78 -24.61
N VAL A 182 7.57 -16.17 -24.40
CA VAL A 182 6.68 -15.70 -25.46
C VAL A 182 6.41 -14.22 -25.22
N MET A 183 6.68 -13.37 -26.22
CA MET A 183 6.52 -11.92 -26.12
C MET A 183 5.17 -11.48 -26.69
N ASP A 184 4.57 -10.45 -26.08
CA ASP A 184 3.34 -9.83 -26.57
C ASP A 184 3.71 -8.93 -27.79
N ASN A 185 3.02 -9.09 -28.93
CA ASN A 185 3.27 -8.42 -30.23
C ASN A 185 4.43 -8.96 -31.07
N ASP A 186 4.30 -10.20 -31.56
CA ASP A 186 5.18 -10.84 -32.57
C ASP A 186 6.70 -10.78 -32.26
N GLY A 187 7.07 -10.56 -30.99
CA GLY A 187 8.45 -10.43 -30.58
C GLY A 187 9.06 -9.04 -30.73
N ALA A 188 8.33 -7.94 -30.93
CA ALA A 188 8.91 -6.58 -30.94
C ALA A 188 8.87 -5.89 -29.56
N GLY A 189 8.01 -6.33 -28.66
CA GLY A 189 7.82 -5.76 -27.32
C GLY A 189 8.88 -6.14 -26.28
N VAL A 190 8.72 -5.62 -25.06
CA VAL A 190 9.49 -5.99 -23.85
C VAL A 190 8.63 -6.68 -22.80
N TRP A 191 7.37 -6.96 -23.13
CA TRP A 191 6.38 -7.65 -22.31
C TRP A 191 6.14 -9.06 -22.82
N GLY A 192 5.80 -9.97 -21.92
CA GLY A 192 5.48 -11.34 -22.32
C GLY A 192 5.27 -12.28 -21.14
N ASN A 193 5.20 -13.56 -21.49
CA ASN A 193 5.09 -14.70 -20.60
C ASN A 193 6.40 -15.48 -20.54
N MET A 194 6.78 -15.88 -19.32
CA MET A 194 7.89 -16.79 -19.05
C MET A 194 7.37 -18.03 -18.37
N ASN A 195 7.69 -19.21 -18.91
CA ASN A 195 7.39 -20.47 -18.27
C ASN A 195 8.57 -20.94 -17.41
N GLY A 196 8.29 -21.24 -16.15
CA GLY A 196 9.27 -21.77 -15.21
C GLY A 196 8.83 -23.11 -14.63
N LYS A 197 9.81 -23.89 -14.17
CA LYS A 197 9.58 -25.07 -13.33
C LYS A 197 10.26 -24.84 -11.98
N LEU A 198 9.52 -25.03 -10.89
CA LEU A 198 10.10 -24.99 -9.55
C LEU A 198 11.15 -26.08 -9.38
N GLN A 199 12.16 -25.80 -8.58
CA GLN A 199 13.24 -26.73 -8.25
C GLN A 199 13.48 -26.71 -6.74
N GLY A 200 14.08 -27.79 -6.24
CA GLY A 200 14.23 -28.01 -4.81
C GLY A 200 13.01 -28.72 -4.21
N LYS A 201 13.00 -28.82 -2.89
CA LYS A 201 12.00 -29.58 -2.12
C LYS A 201 11.26 -28.74 -1.07
N PHE A 202 11.57 -27.45 -0.97
CA PHE A 202 11.03 -26.58 0.07
C PHE A 202 9.52 -26.39 -0.11
N VAL A 203 8.81 -26.44 1.01
CA VAL A 203 7.37 -26.18 1.14
C VAL A 203 7.17 -24.94 2.00
N GLY A 204 6.38 -23.99 1.52
CA GLY A 204 6.27 -22.66 2.12
C GLY A 204 6.16 -21.52 1.09
N HIS A 205 6.24 -20.30 1.60
CA HIS A 205 6.21 -19.07 0.82
C HIS A 205 7.50 -18.86 0.01
N GLN A 206 7.33 -18.52 -1.26
CA GLN A 206 8.40 -18.30 -2.22
C GLN A 206 8.27 -16.93 -2.88
N ASN A 207 9.41 -16.37 -3.27
CA ASN A 207 9.50 -15.13 -4.05
C ASN A 207 10.22 -15.37 -5.37
N ILE A 208 9.45 -15.75 -6.38
CA ILE A 208 9.91 -15.93 -7.75
C ILE A 208 10.29 -14.56 -8.34
N THR A 209 11.53 -14.47 -8.81
CA THR A 209 12.04 -13.30 -9.54
C THR A 209 12.75 -13.75 -10.80
N ILE A 210 12.85 -12.87 -11.77
CA ILE A 210 13.57 -13.07 -13.03
C ILE A 210 14.86 -12.25 -12.96
N ILE A 211 16.00 -12.86 -13.29
CA ILE A 211 17.26 -12.13 -13.46
C ILE A 211 17.51 -12.01 -14.96
N VAL A 212 17.61 -10.77 -15.46
CA VAL A 212 17.96 -10.47 -16.84
C VAL A 212 19.42 -10.06 -16.90
N ASN A 213 20.20 -10.74 -17.74
CA ASN A 213 21.64 -10.47 -17.91
C ASN A 213 21.93 -9.13 -18.62
N GLY A 214 23.19 -8.70 -18.59
CA GLY A 214 23.64 -7.44 -19.19
C GLY A 214 23.48 -6.26 -18.23
N ALA A 215 23.02 -5.11 -18.74
CA ALA A 215 22.78 -3.89 -17.93
C ALA A 215 21.44 -3.89 -17.17
N PHE A 216 20.82 -5.05 -16.99
CA PHE A 216 19.59 -5.26 -16.21
C PHE A 216 19.92 -6.04 -14.94
N GLY A 217 18.90 -6.53 -14.23
CA GLY A 217 19.12 -7.41 -13.09
C GLY A 217 17.84 -8.11 -12.67
N ARG A 218 17.70 -8.31 -11.37
CA ARG A 218 16.53 -8.94 -10.75
C ARG A 218 15.27 -8.11 -10.99
N SER A 219 14.17 -8.78 -11.24
CA SER A 219 12.85 -8.20 -11.41
C SER A 219 12.26 -7.73 -10.09
N GLU A 220 11.43 -6.70 -10.15
CA GLU A 220 10.50 -6.35 -9.09
C GLU A 220 9.18 -7.12 -9.23
N SER A 221 8.68 -7.72 -8.15
CA SER A 221 7.29 -8.17 -8.13
C SER A 221 6.40 -6.95 -7.87
N LEU A 222 5.51 -6.64 -8.81
CA LEU A 222 4.48 -5.63 -8.60
C LEU A 222 3.47 -6.11 -7.54
N ARG A 223 2.66 -5.19 -7.02
CA ARG A 223 1.68 -5.50 -5.97
C ARG A 223 0.70 -6.59 -6.40
N GLU A 224 0.38 -6.68 -7.69
CA GLU A 224 -0.55 -7.66 -8.27
C GLU A 224 -0.05 -9.10 -8.15
N ALA A 225 1.27 -9.30 -8.21
CA ALA A 225 1.91 -10.59 -8.04
C ALA A 225 2.08 -10.98 -6.55
N LYS A 226 1.95 -10.02 -5.63
CA LYS A 226 2.12 -10.23 -4.19
C LYS A 226 0.80 -10.63 -3.55
N LYS A 227 0.79 -11.80 -2.94
CA LYS A 227 -0.33 -12.42 -2.21
C LYS A 227 0.01 -12.58 -0.73
N LEU A 228 -0.99 -12.92 0.07
CA LEU A 228 -0.84 -13.23 1.49
C LEU A 228 -1.23 -14.68 1.77
N GLY A 229 -0.42 -15.36 2.59
CA GLY A 229 -0.68 -16.73 3.06
C GLY A 229 -1.64 -16.77 4.24
N ALA A 230 -1.96 -17.99 4.67
CA ALA A 230 -2.71 -18.20 5.91
C ALA A 230 -1.92 -17.72 7.16
N ASP A 231 -0.59 -17.67 7.08
CA ASP A 231 0.28 -17.13 8.12
C ASP A 231 0.51 -15.60 8.00
N MET A 232 -0.27 -14.94 7.13
CA MET A 232 -0.19 -13.52 6.82
C MET A 232 1.17 -13.05 6.25
N LYS A 233 2.02 -13.94 5.72
CA LYS A 233 3.26 -13.54 5.04
C LYS A 233 3.04 -13.24 3.56
N VAL A 234 3.76 -12.23 3.07
CA VAL A 234 3.74 -11.84 1.67
C VAL A 234 4.56 -12.81 0.83
N TYR A 235 3.95 -13.36 -0.22
CA TYR A 235 4.59 -14.24 -1.19
C TYR A 235 4.16 -13.90 -2.62
N ASN A 236 4.81 -14.49 -3.62
CA ASN A 236 4.28 -14.47 -4.99
C ASN A 236 4.12 -15.87 -5.61
N PHE A 237 4.69 -16.90 -4.95
CA PHE A 237 4.30 -18.29 -5.13
C PHE A 237 4.27 -19.02 -3.77
N GLU A 238 3.32 -19.92 -3.53
CA GLU A 238 3.28 -20.76 -2.33
C GLU A 238 3.39 -22.24 -2.70
N THR A 239 4.33 -22.93 -2.06
CA THR A 239 4.52 -24.37 -2.25
C THR A 239 3.84 -25.19 -1.17
N TYR A 240 3.23 -26.33 -1.52
CA TYR A 240 2.58 -27.26 -0.58
C TYR A 240 3.03 -28.71 -0.80
N ALA A 241 3.01 -29.53 0.26
CA ALA A 241 3.33 -30.96 0.23
C ALA A 241 2.12 -31.81 -0.19
N LYS A 242 2.35 -33.10 -0.45
CA LYS A 242 1.31 -34.07 -0.79
C LYS A 242 1.27 -35.23 0.19
N VAL A 243 0.07 -35.66 0.56
CA VAL A 243 -0.19 -36.92 1.26
C VAL A 243 -0.84 -37.87 0.28
N SER A 244 -0.23 -39.04 0.07
CA SER A 244 -0.76 -40.07 -0.85
C SER A 244 -1.45 -41.21 -0.09
N THR A 245 -0.93 -41.59 1.08
CA THR A 245 -1.39 -42.79 1.80
C THR A 245 -1.27 -42.62 3.31
N VAL A 246 -2.21 -43.21 4.04
CA VAL A 246 -2.18 -43.41 5.49
C VAL A 246 -2.32 -44.91 5.73
N SER A 247 -1.34 -45.51 6.42
CA SER A 247 -1.34 -46.94 6.72
C SER A 247 -0.86 -47.20 8.15
N PRO A 248 -1.62 -47.95 8.97
CA PRO A 248 -2.95 -48.47 8.66
C PRO A 248 -4.01 -47.35 8.64
N GLY A 249 -5.02 -47.46 7.78
CA GLY A 249 -6.12 -46.49 7.68
C GLY A 249 -7.15 -46.60 8.81
N THR A 250 -6.97 -47.55 9.73
CA THR A 250 -7.83 -47.76 10.89
C THR A 250 -7.01 -48.09 12.14
N GLY A 251 -7.48 -47.68 13.32
CA GLY A 251 -6.78 -47.92 14.58
C GLY A 251 -7.67 -47.93 15.82
N SER A 252 -7.05 -48.06 16.99
CA SER A 252 -7.74 -48.17 18.27
C SER A 252 -8.44 -46.89 18.71
N GLU A 253 -9.68 -46.99 19.18
CA GLU A 253 -10.49 -45.91 19.76
C GLU A 253 -9.83 -45.24 20.98
N MET A 254 -8.91 -45.92 21.67
CA MET A 254 -8.14 -45.36 22.79
C MET A 254 -6.89 -44.59 22.36
N GLY A 255 -6.63 -44.52 21.04
CA GLY A 255 -5.47 -43.85 20.47
C GLY A 255 -4.18 -44.65 20.59
N GLY A 256 -3.05 -44.01 20.33
CA GLY A 256 -1.72 -44.59 20.31
C GLY A 256 -1.45 -45.58 19.19
N SER A 257 -2.36 -45.69 18.21
CA SER A 257 -2.14 -46.47 16.98
C SER A 257 -0.98 -45.87 16.22
N THR A 258 -0.04 -46.69 15.76
CA THR A 258 1.10 -46.19 14.99
C THR A 258 0.71 -46.18 13.52
N ILE A 259 0.69 -44.99 12.92
CA ILE A 259 0.38 -44.79 11.51
C ILE A 259 1.59 -44.22 10.77
N THR A 260 1.78 -44.67 9.54
CA THR A 260 2.74 -44.15 8.57
C THR A 260 1.97 -43.39 7.49
N ILE A 261 2.37 -42.14 7.31
CA ILE A 261 1.81 -41.21 6.32
C ILE A 261 2.83 -41.13 5.20
N GLY A 262 2.47 -41.69 4.04
CA GLY A 262 3.27 -41.64 2.83
C GLY A 262 2.88 -40.44 1.98
N GLY A 263 3.85 -39.82 1.32
CA GLY A 263 3.64 -38.66 0.48
C GLY A 263 4.89 -38.13 -0.20
N GLU A 264 4.87 -36.86 -0.56
CA GLU A 264 6.00 -36.18 -1.20
C GLU A 264 6.17 -34.78 -0.60
N TRP A 265 7.44 -34.38 -0.46
CA TRP A 265 7.88 -33.03 -0.07
C TRP A 265 7.58 -32.66 1.38
N PHE A 266 7.64 -33.64 2.30
CA PHE A 266 7.47 -33.36 3.74
C PHE A 266 8.62 -32.57 4.40
N ASP A 267 9.63 -32.17 3.61
CA ASP A 267 10.77 -31.35 4.04
C ASP A 267 11.53 -31.96 5.25
N SER A 268 12.50 -32.82 4.96
CA SER A 268 13.39 -33.46 5.96
C SER A 268 14.24 -32.49 6.80
N THR A 269 14.14 -31.16 6.62
CA THR A 269 15.05 -30.18 7.23
C THR A 269 14.50 -29.40 8.43
N THR A 270 13.22 -29.52 8.84
CA THR A 270 12.68 -28.69 9.95
C THR A 270 11.64 -29.36 10.88
N GLN A 271 11.65 -28.93 12.16
CA GLN A 271 10.91 -29.47 13.32
C GLN A 271 9.38 -29.26 13.31
N ASN A 272 8.83 -28.50 12.36
CA ASN A 272 7.48 -27.91 12.46
C ASN A 272 6.39 -28.62 11.63
N ALA A 273 6.61 -29.87 11.23
CA ALA A 273 5.53 -30.67 10.67
C ALA A 273 4.45 -30.92 11.75
N VAL A 274 3.21 -30.53 11.50
CA VAL A 274 2.07 -30.80 12.40
C VAL A 274 1.18 -31.80 11.69
N VAL A 275 0.78 -32.84 12.40
CA VAL A 275 -0.13 -33.87 11.88
C VAL A 275 -1.33 -33.91 12.79
N ASN A 276 -2.53 -33.77 12.23
CA ASN A 276 -3.78 -33.89 12.99
C ASN A 276 -4.61 -35.07 12.47
N VAL A 277 -5.30 -35.76 13.37
CA VAL A 277 -6.22 -36.85 13.04
C VAL A 277 -7.54 -36.60 13.77
N GLY A 278 -8.59 -36.28 13.00
CA GLY A 278 -9.90 -35.90 13.55
C GLY A 278 -9.87 -34.62 14.40
N GLY A 279 -9.03 -33.65 14.01
CA GLY A 279 -8.91 -32.35 14.68
C GLY A 279 -7.94 -32.29 15.85
N GLU A 280 -7.37 -33.43 16.28
CA GLU A 280 -6.42 -33.51 17.40
C GLU A 280 -5.02 -33.86 16.90
N GLU A 281 -3.98 -33.31 17.55
CA GLU A 281 -2.58 -33.51 17.15
C GLU A 281 -2.13 -34.98 17.33
N CYS A 282 -1.48 -35.53 16.31
CA CYS A 282 -0.88 -36.84 16.29
C CYS A 282 0.55 -36.78 16.85
N ASN A 283 0.82 -37.48 17.94
CA ASN A 283 2.12 -37.44 18.60
C ASN A 283 3.22 -38.08 17.71
N ARG A 284 4.28 -37.34 17.37
CA ARG A 284 5.36 -37.79 16.47
C ARG A 284 6.59 -38.28 17.25
N PRO A 285 6.88 -39.60 17.30
CA PRO A 285 7.96 -40.14 18.11
C PRO A 285 9.36 -40.08 17.46
N GLY A 286 9.50 -39.62 16.21
CA GLY A 286 10.76 -39.65 15.47
C GLY A 286 10.89 -38.59 14.37
N ASP A 287 12.01 -38.65 13.65
CA ASP A 287 12.32 -37.74 12.54
C ASP A 287 11.42 -38.00 11.32
N ILE A 288 11.20 -36.96 10.51
CA ILE A 288 10.45 -37.03 9.25
C ILE A 288 11.41 -37.25 8.08
N THR A 289 10.97 -37.98 7.06
CA THR A 289 11.67 -38.04 5.77
C THR A 289 10.92 -37.22 4.74
N ASP A 290 11.48 -37.03 3.55
CA ASP A 290 10.78 -36.30 2.47
C ASP A 290 9.51 -37.02 1.96
N GLU A 291 9.38 -38.32 2.26
CA GLU A 291 8.33 -39.20 1.73
C GLU A 291 7.45 -39.85 2.82
N GLU A 292 7.89 -39.84 4.08
CA GLU A 292 7.21 -40.53 5.17
C GLU A 292 7.21 -39.73 6.48
N ILE A 293 6.06 -39.71 7.15
CA ILE A 293 5.88 -39.25 8.53
C ILE A 293 5.24 -40.37 9.34
N VAL A 294 5.83 -40.71 10.49
CA VAL A 294 5.24 -41.67 11.44
C VAL A 294 4.70 -40.93 12.65
N CYS A 295 3.47 -41.24 13.05
CA CYS A 295 2.86 -40.63 14.24
C CYS A 295 1.94 -41.61 15.00
N LEU A 296 1.60 -41.24 16.23
CA LEU A 296 0.74 -41.96 17.14
C LEU A 296 -0.61 -41.24 17.25
N THR A 297 -1.68 -41.93 16.83
CA THR A 297 -3.00 -41.31 16.73
C THR A 297 -3.51 -40.86 18.10
N PRO A 298 -4.27 -39.76 18.19
CA PRO A 298 -5.02 -39.43 19.39
C PRO A 298 -6.13 -40.46 19.64
N ALA A 299 -6.73 -40.39 20.83
CA ALA A 299 -7.95 -41.13 21.13
C ALA A 299 -9.11 -40.61 20.27
N LYS A 300 -10.11 -41.46 20.03
CA LYS A 300 -11.31 -41.08 19.26
C LYS A 300 -11.96 -39.85 19.91
N PRO A 301 -12.18 -38.75 19.16
CA PRO A 301 -12.85 -37.57 19.68
C PRO A 301 -14.25 -37.91 20.21
N ALA A 302 -14.66 -37.25 21.30
CA ALA A 302 -15.97 -37.48 21.92
C ALA A 302 -17.15 -36.95 21.08
N ASN A 303 -16.90 -35.99 20.19
CA ASN A 303 -17.90 -35.34 19.35
C ASN A 303 -17.76 -35.81 17.89
N ASP A 304 -18.74 -36.55 17.40
CA ASP A 304 -18.87 -36.91 15.99
C ASP A 304 -19.65 -35.81 15.26
N ARG A 305 -18.94 -34.94 14.52
CA ARG A 305 -19.54 -33.81 13.81
C ARG A 305 -20.22 -34.22 12.49
N GLY A 306 -20.12 -35.48 12.08
CA GLY A 306 -20.66 -35.99 10.80
C GLY A 306 -19.93 -35.48 9.55
N ILE A 307 -19.28 -34.31 9.62
CA ILE A 307 -18.41 -33.73 8.59
C ILE A 307 -17.12 -33.21 9.22
N TYR A 308 -16.01 -33.49 8.56
CA TYR A 308 -14.66 -33.27 9.06
C TYR A 308 -13.82 -32.45 8.08
N PRO A 309 -12.99 -31.52 8.58
CA PRO A 309 -11.96 -30.91 7.76
C PRO A 309 -10.94 -31.98 7.35
N GLY A 310 -10.53 -31.91 6.09
CA GLY A 310 -9.46 -32.73 5.54
C GLY A 310 -8.33 -31.88 5.01
N ASN A 311 -7.61 -32.37 4.01
CA ASN A 311 -6.43 -31.68 3.52
C ASN A 311 -6.74 -30.40 2.72
N ARG A 312 -5.70 -29.64 2.34
CA ARG A 312 -5.74 -28.38 1.57
C ARG A 312 -6.73 -28.40 0.41
N GLY A 313 -7.40 -27.28 0.18
CA GLY A 313 -8.21 -27.03 -1.02
C GLY A 313 -9.71 -27.27 -0.80
N VAL A 314 -10.42 -27.48 -1.90
CA VAL A 314 -11.88 -27.48 -1.98
C VAL A 314 -12.33 -28.59 -2.92
N ASN A 315 -13.35 -29.36 -2.54
CA ASN A 315 -13.99 -30.33 -3.43
C ASN A 315 -15.18 -29.67 -4.15
N LYS A 316 -15.18 -29.73 -5.48
CA LYS A 316 -16.20 -29.13 -6.34
C LYS A 316 -16.95 -30.22 -7.11
N ASP A 317 -18.21 -30.39 -6.78
CA ASP A 317 -19.13 -31.30 -7.45
C ASP A 317 -19.89 -30.55 -8.54
N TYR A 318 -20.14 -31.20 -9.68
CA TYR A 318 -20.84 -30.61 -10.83
C TYR A 318 -21.97 -31.52 -11.32
N TRP A 319 -23.12 -30.91 -11.62
CA TRP A 319 -24.25 -31.49 -12.32
C TRP A 319 -24.47 -30.74 -13.63
N THR A 320 -24.25 -31.40 -14.76
CA THR A 320 -24.42 -30.81 -16.10
C THR A 320 -25.83 -31.00 -16.65
N TYR A 321 -26.33 -29.99 -17.35
CA TYR A 321 -27.67 -29.98 -17.94
C TYR A 321 -27.63 -29.63 -19.43
N ALA A 322 -28.66 -30.06 -20.17
CA ALA A 322 -28.76 -29.78 -21.61
C ALA A 322 -28.97 -28.29 -21.91
N ASP A 323 -29.78 -27.61 -21.10
CA ASP A 323 -30.09 -26.18 -21.21
C ASP A 323 -30.60 -25.62 -19.87
N ALA A 324 -30.85 -24.31 -19.84
CA ALA A 324 -31.36 -23.58 -18.67
C ALA A 324 -32.69 -24.11 -18.12
N ALA A 325 -33.57 -24.60 -18.99
CA ALA A 325 -34.92 -25.01 -18.63
C ALA A 325 -34.93 -26.37 -17.90
N ALA A 326 -33.91 -27.19 -18.12
CA ALA A 326 -33.71 -28.45 -17.40
C ALA A 326 -33.05 -28.27 -16.02
N MET A 327 -32.54 -27.08 -15.70
CA MET A 327 -31.83 -26.82 -14.44
C MET A 327 -32.80 -26.48 -13.32
N PRO A 328 -32.67 -27.08 -12.13
CA PRO A 328 -33.43 -26.67 -10.95
C PRO A 328 -32.98 -25.28 -10.47
N ALA A 329 -33.84 -24.62 -9.69
CA ALA A 329 -33.49 -23.40 -8.95
C ALA A 329 -32.57 -23.75 -7.77
N LEU A 330 -31.78 -22.77 -7.29
CA LEU A 330 -30.92 -22.99 -6.10
C LEU A 330 -31.70 -23.23 -4.80
N THR A 331 -33.01 -23.01 -4.78
CA THR A 331 -33.88 -23.42 -3.66
C THR A 331 -34.16 -24.92 -3.64
N ASP A 332 -34.05 -25.59 -4.80
CA ASP A 332 -34.31 -27.01 -5.00
C ASP A 332 -33.02 -27.73 -5.42
N LEU A 333 -32.04 -27.70 -4.52
CA LEU A 333 -30.68 -28.20 -4.78
C LEU A 333 -30.68 -29.67 -5.20
N PRO A 334 -29.81 -30.07 -6.16
CA PRO A 334 -29.74 -31.46 -6.61
C PRO A 334 -29.35 -32.41 -5.47
N THR A 335 -30.02 -33.56 -5.42
CA THR A 335 -29.83 -34.60 -4.39
C THR A 335 -29.23 -35.91 -4.93
N GLY A 336 -29.08 -36.04 -6.25
CA GLY A 336 -28.43 -37.19 -6.89
C GLY A 336 -26.91 -37.02 -7.00
N ASP A 337 -26.22 -38.10 -7.35
CA ASP A 337 -24.75 -38.09 -7.51
C ASP A 337 -24.30 -37.05 -8.57
N PRO A 338 -23.17 -36.36 -8.34
CA PRO A 338 -22.63 -35.44 -9.32
C PRO A 338 -22.16 -36.16 -10.58
N SER A 339 -22.25 -35.45 -11.71
CA SER A 339 -21.70 -35.92 -12.98
C SER A 339 -20.17 -35.93 -13.00
N GLU A 340 -19.55 -35.04 -12.21
CA GLU A 340 -18.11 -34.93 -12.06
C GLU A 340 -17.78 -34.28 -10.71
N SER A 341 -16.63 -34.65 -10.14
CA SER A 341 -16.05 -33.98 -8.97
C SER A 341 -14.59 -33.66 -9.26
N GLU A 342 -14.17 -32.44 -8.91
CA GLU A 342 -12.78 -31.99 -9.05
C GLU A 342 -12.26 -31.34 -7.75
N TRP A 343 -10.95 -31.31 -7.60
CA TRP A 343 -10.27 -30.59 -6.54
C TRP A 343 -9.79 -29.23 -7.04
N GLY A 344 -9.99 -28.18 -6.23
CA GLY A 344 -9.48 -26.84 -6.48
C GLY A 344 -8.63 -26.30 -5.34
N ASP A 345 -7.60 -25.51 -5.67
CA ASP A 345 -6.72 -24.86 -4.69
C ASP A 345 -7.19 -23.45 -4.26
N SER A 346 -8.41 -23.07 -4.62
CA SER A 346 -9.06 -21.84 -4.18
C SER A 346 -10.57 -21.92 -4.39
N MET A 347 -11.28 -21.03 -3.71
CA MET A 347 -12.72 -20.82 -3.88
C MET A 347 -13.05 -19.96 -5.10
N SER A 348 -12.81 -20.52 -6.27
CA SER A 348 -13.16 -19.91 -7.55
C SER A 348 -13.68 -20.95 -8.55
N TRP A 349 -14.48 -20.54 -9.52
CA TRP A 349 -14.87 -21.35 -10.66
C TRP A 349 -14.20 -20.80 -11.90
N GLY A 350 -13.35 -21.61 -12.52
CA GLY A 350 -12.71 -21.27 -13.79
C GLY A 350 -13.67 -21.37 -14.98
N ALA A 351 -13.17 -21.00 -16.16
CA ALA A 351 -13.92 -21.14 -17.40
C ALA A 351 -14.26 -22.61 -17.67
N ARG A 352 -15.56 -22.92 -17.73
CA ARG A 352 -16.10 -24.24 -18.04
C ARG A 352 -17.23 -24.09 -19.05
N GLU A 353 -17.35 -24.96 -20.04
CA GLU A 353 -18.43 -24.89 -21.04
C GLU A 353 -19.74 -25.53 -20.53
N GLY A 354 -20.86 -25.08 -21.09
CA GLY A 354 -22.19 -25.66 -20.82
C GLY A 354 -22.91 -25.14 -19.57
N SER A 355 -24.17 -25.56 -19.44
CA SER A 355 -25.04 -25.24 -18.31
C SER A 355 -24.86 -26.25 -17.18
N PHE A 356 -24.58 -25.77 -15.96
CA PHE A 356 -24.32 -26.65 -14.81
C PHE A 356 -24.70 -26.02 -13.47
N ILE A 357 -24.92 -26.87 -12.48
CA ILE A 357 -24.89 -26.50 -11.06
C ILE A 357 -23.62 -27.08 -10.46
N SER A 358 -22.89 -26.27 -9.70
CA SER A 358 -21.73 -26.70 -8.95
C SER A 358 -21.96 -26.50 -7.46
N ARG A 359 -21.46 -27.45 -6.65
CA ARG A 359 -21.36 -27.32 -5.20
C ARG A 359 -19.91 -27.44 -4.79
N SER A 360 -19.40 -26.45 -4.08
CA SER A 360 -18.09 -26.47 -3.47
C SER A 360 -18.25 -26.66 -1.96
N LYS A 361 -17.80 -27.80 -1.41
CA LYS A 361 -17.81 -28.06 0.04
C LYS A 361 -16.41 -27.90 0.62
N PHE A 362 -16.28 -27.13 1.68
CA PHE A 362 -14.99 -26.86 2.32
C PHE A 362 -15.18 -26.33 3.73
N PHE A 363 -14.12 -26.33 4.51
CA PHE A 363 -14.00 -25.50 5.70
C PHE A 363 -13.14 -24.29 5.39
N PHE A 364 -13.52 -23.15 5.92
CA PHE A 364 -12.67 -21.97 5.99
C PHE A 364 -11.92 -21.95 7.33
N ASN A 365 -10.60 -21.83 7.26
CA ASN A 365 -9.74 -21.65 8.42
C ASN A 365 -9.23 -20.20 8.40
N PRO A 366 -9.72 -19.32 9.29
CA PRO A 366 -9.32 -17.93 9.31
C PRO A 366 -7.83 -17.79 9.68
N PRO A 367 -7.07 -16.94 8.98
CA PRO A 367 -5.64 -16.75 9.24
C PRO A 367 -5.31 -16.12 10.59
N ASN A 368 -6.22 -15.30 11.13
CA ASN A 368 -6.10 -14.69 12.46
C ASN A 368 -7.50 -14.34 13.01
N ASP A 369 -7.55 -14.05 14.30
CA ASP A 369 -8.74 -13.49 14.94
C ASP A 369 -9.06 -12.14 14.28
N ASN A 370 -10.21 -12.06 13.61
CA ASN A 370 -10.60 -10.86 12.86
C ASN A 370 -12.11 -10.78 12.70
N THR A 371 -12.56 -9.63 12.21
CA THR A 371 -13.89 -9.53 11.62
C THR A 371 -13.80 -9.87 10.14
N TYR A 372 -14.62 -10.81 9.70
CA TYR A 372 -14.67 -11.26 8.31
C TYR A 372 -15.97 -10.83 7.66
N GLN A 373 -15.90 -10.50 6.38
CA GLN A 373 -17.07 -10.33 5.53
C GLN A 373 -16.85 -11.11 4.23
N PHE A 374 -17.66 -12.14 4.00
CA PHE A 374 -17.62 -12.91 2.77
C PHE A 374 -18.35 -12.18 1.65
N VAL A 375 -17.83 -12.35 0.44
CA VAL A 375 -18.29 -11.63 -0.74
C VAL A 375 -18.49 -12.59 -1.89
N LEU A 376 -19.71 -12.66 -2.40
CA LEU A 376 -20.02 -13.31 -3.67
C LEU A 376 -19.62 -12.35 -4.78
N PHE A 377 -18.54 -12.69 -5.48
CA PHE A 377 -17.90 -11.79 -6.44
C PHE A 377 -18.49 -11.97 -7.84
N ASP A 378 -18.78 -10.85 -8.51
CA ASP A 378 -19.24 -10.79 -9.89
C ASP A 378 -20.63 -11.44 -10.12
N CYS A 379 -21.64 -11.03 -9.36
CA CYS A 379 -23.04 -11.44 -9.53
C CYS A 379 -23.72 -10.90 -10.83
N SER A 380 -22.95 -10.33 -11.76
CA SER A 380 -23.38 -9.40 -12.82
C SER A 380 -24.28 -9.96 -13.94
N LYS A 381 -24.64 -11.25 -13.95
CA LYS A 381 -25.45 -11.85 -15.03
C LYS A 381 -26.82 -12.27 -14.51
N PRO A 382 -27.93 -11.84 -15.14
CA PRO A 382 -29.29 -12.23 -14.75
C PRO A 382 -29.59 -13.74 -14.75
N ALA A 383 -28.68 -14.58 -15.27
CA ALA A 383 -28.83 -16.02 -15.40
C ALA A 383 -27.83 -16.83 -14.53
N ASP A 384 -27.00 -16.16 -13.74
CA ASP A 384 -26.10 -16.78 -12.76
C ASP A 384 -26.70 -16.64 -11.35
N ASP A 385 -26.88 -17.76 -10.64
CA ASP A 385 -27.29 -17.73 -9.23
C ASP A 385 -26.15 -18.22 -8.32
N PHE A 386 -25.99 -17.56 -7.17
CA PHE A 386 -25.08 -17.99 -6.10
C PHE A 386 -25.85 -18.15 -4.80
N LEU A 387 -25.50 -19.20 -4.07
CA LEU A 387 -25.89 -19.40 -2.69
C LEU A 387 -24.65 -19.83 -1.92
N LEU A 388 -24.30 -19.10 -0.88
CA LEU A 388 -23.29 -19.54 0.07
C LEU A 388 -23.96 -19.75 1.41
N ARG A 389 -23.72 -20.92 1.99
CA ARG A 389 -24.10 -21.23 3.36
C ARG A 389 -22.86 -21.31 4.22
N PHE A 390 -22.99 -20.84 5.44
CA PHE A 390 -21.96 -20.83 6.45
C PHE A 390 -22.54 -21.37 7.74
N GLU A 391 -21.84 -22.31 8.34
CA GLU A 391 -22.18 -22.89 9.63
C GLU A 391 -21.22 -22.34 10.67
N ASP A 392 -21.76 -21.76 11.74
CA ASP A 392 -20.97 -21.27 12.86
C ASP A 392 -20.58 -22.42 13.83
N GLU A 393 -19.84 -22.08 14.89
CA GLU A 393 -19.40 -23.06 15.90
C GLU A 393 -20.54 -23.73 16.68
N SER A 394 -21.72 -23.12 16.68
CA SER A 394 -22.92 -23.69 17.33
C SER A 394 -23.70 -24.64 16.42
N GLY A 395 -23.32 -24.71 15.13
CA GLY A 395 -24.06 -25.43 14.10
C GLY A 395 -25.19 -24.61 13.48
N GLU A 396 -25.29 -23.32 13.77
CA GLU A 396 -26.29 -22.45 13.16
C GLU A 396 -25.87 -22.09 11.73
N VAL A 397 -26.76 -22.33 10.78
CA VAL A 397 -26.50 -22.09 9.35
C VAL A 397 -27.09 -20.76 8.93
N THR A 398 -26.25 -19.90 8.36
CA THR A 398 -26.68 -18.66 7.71
C THR A 398 -26.48 -18.75 6.19
N GLU A 399 -27.44 -18.25 5.44
CA GLU A 399 -27.45 -18.29 3.97
C GLU A 399 -27.41 -16.88 3.37
N TRP A 400 -26.72 -16.73 2.25
CA TRP A 400 -26.72 -15.49 1.47
C TRP A 400 -26.61 -15.77 -0.03
N THR A 401 -27.34 -14.96 -0.79
CA THR A 401 -27.45 -15.05 -2.25
C THR A 401 -27.05 -13.73 -2.91
N CYS A 402 -26.87 -13.75 -4.23
CA CYS A 402 -26.63 -12.53 -5.00
C CYS A 402 -27.87 -11.61 -5.01
N PRO A 403 -27.71 -10.28 -4.83
CA PRO A 403 -28.84 -9.34 -4.81
C PRO A 403 -29.35 -8.91 -6.21
N GLY A 404 -28.89 -9.54 -7.29
CA GLY A 404 -29.08 -9.07 -8.67
C GLY A 404 -27.73 -8.71 -9.28
N GLU A 405 -27.48 -7.44 -9.61
CA GLU A 405 -26.19 -6.97 -10.16
C GLU A 405 -25.22 -6.50 -9.05
N GLY A 406 -23.94 -6.86 -9.18
CA GLY A 406 -22.86 -6.36 -8.30
C GLY A 406 -22.20 -7.44 -7.45
N ARG A 407 -22.10 -7.21 -6.14
CA ARG A 407 -21.50 -8.14 -5.17
C ARG A 407 -22.48 -8.40 -4.04
N GLY A 408 -22.65 -9.67 -3.68
CA GLY A 408 -23.38 -10.06 -2.47
C GLY A 408 -22.43 -10.04 -1.28
N TYR A 409 -22.81 -9.37 -0.19
CA TYR A 409 -21.99 -9.28 1.02
C TYR A 409 -22.70 -9.98 2.17
N SER A 410 -21.98 -10.82 2.91
CA SER A 410 -22.46 -11.31 4.20
C SER A 410 -22.51 -10.17 5.23
N PRO A 411 -23.19 -10.37 6.37
CA PRO A 411 -22.89 -9.60 7.58
C PRO A 411 -21.40 -9.68 7.95
N ARG A 412 -20.94 -8.77 8.79
CA ARG A 412 -19.62 -8.86 9.42
C ARG A 412 -19.68 -9.92 10.53
N ILE A 413 -18.80 -10.91 10.47
CA ILE A 413 -18.79 -12.08 11.36
C ILE A 413 -17.42 -12.15 12.07
N PRO A 414 -17.36 -12.12 13.40
CA PRO A 414 -16.11 -12.35 14.12
C PRO A 414 -15.75 -13.83 14.05
N LEU A 415 -14.53 -14.15 13.62
CA LEU A 415 -14.02 -15.53 13.56
C LEU A 415 -12.69 -15.63 14.29
N VAL A 416 -12.44 -16.80 14.89
CA VAL A 416 -11.26 -17.10 15.70
C VAL A 416 -10.32 -18.01 14.91
N SER A 417 -9.03 -17.72 14.96
CA SER A 417 -7.97 -18.59 14.41
C SER A 417 -8.01 -20.00 15.01
N GLU A 418 -7.38 -20.96 14.33
CA GLU A 418 -7.36 -22.40 14.67
C GLU A 418 -8.73 -23.11 14.64
N HIS A 419 -9.84 -22.40 14.44
CA HIS A 419 -11.15 -23.00 14.21
C HIS A 419 -11.39 -23.25 12.72
N SER A 420 -12.16 -24.29 12.42
CA SER A 420 -12.60 -24.61 11.05
C SER A 420 -14.10 -24.40 10.94
N TYR A 421 -14.51 -23.50 10.05
CA TYR A 421 -15.92 -23.16 9.83
C TYR A 421 -16.42 -23.80 8.54
N TYR A 422 -17.46 -24.62 8.62
CA TYR A 422 -17.99 -25.31 7.45
C TYR A 422 -18.73 -24.35 6.51
N MET A 423 -18.48 -24.48 5.22
CA MET A 423 -19.09 -23.67 4.18
C MET A 423 -19.44 -24.54 2.97
N ASP A 424 -20.60 -24.29 2.37
CA ASP A 424 -20.90 -24.80 1.04
C ASP A 424 -21.41 -23.71 0.10
N ALA A 425 -20.70 -23.58 -1.03
CA ALA A 425 -20.98 -22.58 -2.04
C ALA A 425 -21.56 -23.25 -3.28
N TRP A 426 -22.75 -22.82 -3.66
CA TRP A 426 -23.48 -23.28 -4.82
C TRP A 426 -23.45 -22.23 -5.91
N TYR A 427 -23.12 -22.66 -7.12
CA TYR A 427 -23.10 -21.82 -8.31
C TYR A 427 -23.91 -22.47 -9.42
N ARG A 428 -24.91 -21.75 -9.93
CA ARG A 428 -25.73 -22.16 -11.08
C ARG A 428 -25.35 -21.29 -12.27
N ARG A 429 -24.86 -21.92 -13.35
CA ARG A 429 -24.49 -21.26 -14.60
C ARG A 429 -25.41 -21.67 -15.74
N ASP A 430 -25.97 -20.68 -16.42
CA ASP A 430 -26.70 -20.86 -17.67
C ASP A 430 -25.86 -20.44 -18.89
N ALA A 431 -25.51 -21.40 -19.75
CA ALA A 431 -24.74 -21.16 -20.97
C ALA A 431 -25.52 -20.41 -22.07
N SER A 432 -26.86 -20.40 -22.03
CA SER A 432 -27.70 -19.80 -23.07
C SER A 432 -27.76 -18.26 -22.99
N ALA A 433 -27.31 -17.68 -21.88
CA ALA A 433 -27.38 -16.25 -21.60
C ALA A 433 -26.35 -15.37 -22.33
N GLY A 434 -25.45 -15.96 -23.15
CA GLY A 434 -24.57 -15.25 -24.08
C GLY A 434 -23.65 -14.21 -23.44
N GLY A 435 -22.40 -14.59 -23.17
CA GLY A 435 -21.38 -13.65 -22.71
C GLY A 435 -20.21 -14.38 -22.06
N ASP A 436 -19.29 -14.92 -22.85
CA ASP A 436 -18.02 -15.46 -22.35
C ASP A 436 -17.04 -14.32 -22.09
N SER A 437 -17.27 -13.55 -21.02
CA SER A 437 -16.14 -12.92 -20.33
C SER A 437 -15.72 -13.87 -19.21
N GLU A 438 -14.49 -14.37 -19.36
CA GLU A 438 -13.70 -15.28 -18.52
C GLU A 438 -13.42 -14.72 -17.09
N SER A 439 -14.39 -14.08 -16.43
CA SER A 439 -14.21 -13.70 -15.02
C SER A 439 -14.50 -14.92 -14.14
N ASP A 440 -13.45 -15.46 -13.51
CA ASP A 440 -13.63 -16.55 -12.54
C ASP A 440 -14.62 -16.07 -11.48
N LYS A 441 -15.73 -16.79 -11.32
CA LYS A 441 -16.66 -16.57 -10.22
C LYS A 441 -15.97 -16.98 -8.93
N ARG A 442 -16.14 -16.23 -7.84
CA ARG A 442 -15.33 -16.43 -6.62
C ARG A 442 -16.13 -16.18 -5.37
N VAL A 443 -15.79 -16.94 -4.32
CA VAL A 443 -16.08 -16.53 -2.95
C VAL A 443 -14.86 -15.77 -2.46
N ALA A 444 -15.02 -14.47 -2.33
CA ALA A 444 -14.04 -13.54 -1.78
C ALA A 444 -14.30 -13.32 -0.29
N PHE A 445 -13.34 -12.72 0.41
CA PHE A 445 -13.57 -12.23 1.76
C PHE A 445 -12.78 -10.97 2.05
N LYS A 446 -13.27 -10.20 3.02
CA LYS A 446 -12.62 -9.01 3.54
C LYS A 446 -12.30 -9.19 5.02
N MET A 447 -11.10 -8.78 5.42
CA MET A 447 -10.68 -8.60 6.81
C MET A 447 -10.54 -7.10 7.07
N PHE A 448 -10.94 -6.67 8.27
CA PHE A 448 -10.95 -5.24 8.61
C PHE A 448 -9.74 -4.82 9.45
N ASP A 449 -9.21 -5.71 10.28
CA ASP A 449 -8.01 -5.46 11.07
C ASP A 449 -6.76 -5.94 10.32
N THR A 450 -5.81 -5.03 10.08
CA THR A 450 -4.61 -5.31 9.27
C THR A 450 -3.52 -4.25 9.42
N ASP A 451 -2.27 -4.69 9.55
CA ASP A 451 -1.08 -3.82 9.49
C ASP A 451 -0.65 -3.45 8.06
N TYR A 452 -1.26 -4.07 7.05
CA TYR A 452 -0.94 -3.82 5.64
C TYR A 452 -1.61 -2.56 5.11
N VAL A 453 -0.82 -1.69 4.47
CA VAL A 453 -1.29 -0.50 3.77
C VAL A 453 -1.45 -0.73 2.27
N GLY A 454 -2.39 -0.01 1.67
CA GLY A 454 -2.69 -0.02 0.25
C GLY A 454 -1.45 0.21 -0.61
N GLY A 455 -1.26 -0.67 -1.59
CA GLY A 455 -0.10 -0.64 -2.50
C GLY A 455 1.03 -1.60 -2.12
N GLN A 456 1.08 -2.13 -0.90
CA GLN A 456 2.08 -3.14 -0.52
C GLN A 456 1.84 -4.49 -1.21
N ASN A 457 0.57 -4.89 -1.35
CA ASN A 457 0.12 -6.12 -2.01
C ASN A 457 -1.25 -5.89 -2.68
N ILE A 458 -1.76 -6.88 -3.41
CA ILE A 458 -3.03 -6.75 -4.15
C ILE A 458 -4.26 -6.68 -3.24
N HIS A 459 -4.18 -7.21 -2.02
CA HIS A 459 -5.29 -7.33 -1.08
C HIS A 459 -5.52 -6.05 -0.28
N ALA A 460 -4.46 -5.36 0.12
CA ALA A 460 -4.55 -4.18 0.97
C ALA A 460 -5.22 -2.99 0.27
N ARG A 461 -6.17 -2.38 0.97
CA ARG A 461 -6.90 -1.17 0.56
C ARG A 461 -6.85 -0.18 1.72
N ASN A 462 -6.43 1.05 1.42
CA ASN A 462 -6.49 2.12 2.40
C ASN A 462 -7.94 2.50 2.65
N GLU A 463 -8.28 2.74 3.91
CA GLU A 463 -9.53 3.40 4.26
C GLU A 463 -9.46 4.86 3.83
N ARG A 464 -10.57 5.38 3.28
CA ARG A 464 -10.72 6.80 2.99
C ARG A 464 -11.99 7.29 3.65
N GLN A 465 -11.87 8.30 4.50
CA GLN A 465 -12.99 8.99 5.10
C GLN A 465 -13.06 10.43 4.58
N LYS A 466 -14.27 10.94 4.39
CA LYS A 466 -14.55 12.34 4.11
C LYS A 466 -15.21 12.93 5.35
N ILE A 467 -14.53 13.90 5.95
CA ILE A 467 -15.04 14.67 7.07
C ILE A 467 -15.48 16.02 6.51
N LYS A 468 -16.72 16.40 6.75
CA LYS A 468 -17.27 17.71 6.40
C LYS A 468 -17.62 18.44 7.69
N ILE A 469 -17.11 19.66 7.83
CA ILE A 469 -17.42 20.57 8.92
C ILE A 469 -18.19 21.75 8.32
N ALA A 470 -19.32 22.13 8.91
CA ALA A 470 -20.15 23.25 8.47
C ALA A 470 -20.55 24.14 9.66
N SER A 471 -20.86 25.42 9.39
CA SER A 471 -21.26 26.43 10.38
C SER A 471 -22.30 27.39 9.79
N THR A 472 -23.03 28.09 10.65
CA THR A 472 -24.05 29.08 10.29
C THR A 472 -23.52 30.51 10.43
N VAL A 473 -23.43 31.26 9.33
CA VAL A 473 -22.92 32.65 9.34
C VAL A 473 -24.04 33.68 9.45
N PHE A 474 -23.95 34.56 10.45
CA PHE A 474 -24.80 35.75 10.57
C PHE A 474 -24.06 37.00 10.09
N ARG A 475 -24.73 37.86 9.30
CA ARG A 475 -24.19 39.14 8.85
C ARG A 475 -24.41 40.22 9.90
N GLU A 476 -23.49 41.19 9.98
CA GLU A 476 -23.71 42.41 10.76
C GLU A 476 -24.86 43.20 10.12
N THR A 477 -25.86 43.57 10.92
CA THR A 477 -26.99 44.40 10.50
C THR A 477 -27.22 45.52 11.51
N GLN A 478 -27.24 46.76 11.02
CA GLN A 478 -27.46 47.96 11.82
C GLN A 478 -28.59 48.81 11.24
N VAL A 479 -29.41 49.40 12.10
CA VAL A 479 -30.54 50.24 11.72
C VAL A 479 -30.20 51.70 11.99
N VAL A 480 -30.24 52.52 10.95
CA VAL A 480 -30.01 53.97 11.01
C VAL A 480 -31.34 54.68 10.96
N SER A 481 -31.62 55.52 11.96
CA SER A 481 -32.85 56.33 11.96
C SER A 481 -32.67 57.58 11.09
N SER A 482 -33.67 57.88 10.26
CA SER A 482 -33.69 59.10 9.45
C SER A 482 -34.56 60.17 10.14
N SER A 483 -34.00 61.31 10.51
CA SER A 483 -34.77 62.44 11.07
C SER A 483 -34.27 63.78 10.54
N GLY A 484 -35.14 64.79 10.46
CA GLY A 484 -34.83 66.12 9.91
C GLY A 484 -35.03 66.26 8.40
N SER A 485 -34.48 67.31 7.78
CA SER A 485 -34.53 67.58 6.33
C SER A 485 -33.46 66.84 5.51
N GLY A 486 -32.48 66.23 6.20
CA GLY A 486 -31.40 65.41 5.67
C GLY A 486 -30.47 64.96 6.80
N PHE A 487 -29.63 63.95 6.56
CA PHE A 487 -28.72 63.38 7.56
C PHE A 487 -27.43 62.86 6.90
N THR A 488 -26.36 62.70 7.68
CA THR A 488 -25.10 62.06 7.26
C THR A 488 -24.83 60.83 8.11
N ILE A 489 -24.06 59.90 7.58
CA ILE A 489 -23.60 58.71 8.30
C ILE A 489 -22.07 58.73 8.33
N THR A 490 -21.47 58.46 9.48
CA THR A 490 -20.01 58.28 9.62
C THR A 490 -19.70 56.85 10.03
N HIS A 491 -18.75 56.20 9.36
CA HIS A 491 -18.27 54.87 9.72
C HIS A 491 -16.80 54.72 9.32
N GLY A 492 -15.99 54.06 10.16
CA GLY A 492 -14.54 53.91 9.89
C GLY A 492 -13.80 55.25 9.70
N GLY A 493 -14.26 56.34 10.34
CA GLY A 493 -13.67 57.67 10.22
C GLY A 493 -14.05 58.47 8.98
N VAL A 494 -14.87 57.93 8.07
CA VAL A 494 -15.33 58.61 6.85
C VAL A 494 -16.82 58.96 6.97
N THR A 495 -17.18 60.19 6.61
CA THR A 495 -18.57 60.69 6.61
C THR A 495 -19.14 60.72 5.20
N THR A 496 -20.37 60.25 5.02
CA THR A 496 -21.10 60.33 3.75
C THR A 496 -21.43 61.77 3.36
N GLU A 497 -21.72 61.98 2.09
CA GLU A 497 -22.49 63.17 1.67
C GLU A 497 -23.87 63.21 2.36
N SER A 498 -24.51 64.38 2.34
CA SER A 498 -25.82 64.58 2.97
C SER A 498 -26.93 63.80 2.24
N ILE A 499 -27.53 62.84 2.92
CA ILE A 499 -28.65 62.05 2.43
C ILE A 499 -29.96 62.82 2.67
N SER A 500 -30.80 62.93 1.64
CA SER A 500 -32.09 63.62 1.74
C SER A 500 -33.09 62.84 2.60
N ALA A 501 -33.96 63.56 3.31
CA ALA A 501 -35.05 62.95 4.06
C ALA A 501 -36.02 62.20 3.12
N GLY A 502 -36.15 60.89 3.29
CA GLY A 502 -36.98 60.02 2.44
C GLY A 502 -36.29 59.48 1.19
N ALA A 503 -34.96 59.52 1.12
CA ALA A 503 -34.18 58.87 0.06
C ALA A 503 -34.57 57.39 -0.10
N SER A 504 -34.50 56.87 -1.33
CA SER A 504 -34.77 55.45 -1.55
C SER A 504 -33.66 54.59 -0.90
N ALA A 505 -33.97 53.33 -0.56
CA ALA A 505 -32.94 52.42 -0.04
C ALA A 505 -31.74 52.29 -0.99
N SER A 506 -31.97 52.33 -2.31
CA SER A 506 -30.89 52.33 -3.31
C SER A 506 -30.02 53.59 -3.28
N ASP A 507 -30.60 54.76 -3.03
CA ASP A 507 -29.83 56.01 -2.92
C ASP A 507 -28.96 56.00 -1.65
N VAL A 508 -29.52 55.50 -0.55
CA VAL A 508 -28.79 55.32 0.71
C VAL A 508 -27.69 54.27 0.55
N GLN A 509 -27.97 53.17 -0.15
CA GLN A 509 -26.99 52.13 -0.46
C GLN A 509 -25.84 52.69 -1.30
N ALA A 510 -26.12 53.43 -2.37
CA ALA A 510 -25.07 54.03 -3.20
C ALA A 510 -24.22 55.04 -2.41
N THR A 511 -24.87 55.87 -1.58
CA THR A 511 -24.18 56.86 -0.75
C THR A 511 -23.29 56.21 0.32
N LEU A 512 -23.75 55.11 0.92
CA LEU A 512 -22.97 54.33 1.89
C LEU A 512 -21.87 53.50 1.21
N GLN A 513 -22.14 52.89 0.06
CA GLN A 513 -21.15 52.11 -0.68
C GLN A 513 -19.94 52.98 -1.05
N ALA A 514 -20.17 54.25 -1.40
CA ALA A 514 -19.12 55.19 -1.76
C ALA A 514 -18.10 55.46 -0.64
N ILE A 515 -18.49 55.41 0.64
CA ILE A 515 -17.53 55.63 1.73
C ILE A 515 -16.59 54.43 1.93
N TYR A 516 -16.99 53.22 1.55
CA TYR A 516 -16.17 51.99 1.60
C TYR A 516 -15.29 51.79 0.36
N GLN A 517 -15.24 52.77 -0.54
CA GLN A 517 -14.41 52.76 -1.74
C GLN A 517 -13.42 53.92 -1.70
N ASN A 518 -12.24 53.71 -2.28
CA ASN A 518 -11.26 54.79 -2.47
C ASN A 518 -11.81 55.77 -3.49
N GLN A 519 -11.73 57.07 -3.20
CA GLN A 519 -12.14 58.12 -4.16
C GLN A 519 -10.92 58.88 -4.64
N CYS A 520 -10.68 58.83 -5.94
CA CYS A 520 -9.61 59.58 -6.59
C CYS A 520 -10.03 61.02 -6.90
N PRO A 521 -9.06 61.91 -7.15
CA PRO A 521 -9.31 63.21 -7.75
C PRO A 521 -10.15 63.09 -9.03
N GLU A 522 -11.03 64.07 -9.26
CA GLU A 522 -11.97 64.07 -10.38
C GLU A 522 -11.26 63.98 -11.73
N GLU A 523 -10.08 64.57 -11.85
CA GLU A 523 -9.26 64.53 -13.06
C GLU A 523 -8.75 63.12 -13.40
N VAL A 524 -8.54 62.26 -12.38
CA VAL A 524 -8.08 60.87 -12.53
C VAL A 524 -9.27 59.91 -12.67
N ALA A 525 -10.33 60.12 -11.89
CA ALA A 525 -11.55 59.32 -11.97
C ALA A 525 -12.33 59.58 -13.27
N ASN A 526 -12.43 60.85 -13.68
CA ASN A 526 -13.21 61.31 -14.82
C ASN A 526 -12.38 62.23 -15.75
N PRO A 527 -11.35 61.69 -16.43
CA PRO A 527 -10.43 62.50 -17.23
C PRO A 527 -11.13 63.20 -18.40
N ILE A 528 -10.78 64.47 -18.61
CA ILE A 528 -11.43 65.36 -19.58
C ILE A 528 -11.33 64.78 -21.00
N GLY A 529 -12.47 64.55 -21.65
CA GLY A 529 -12.52 63.91 -22.98
C GLY A 529 -11.71 64.61 -24.10
N ALA A 530 -11.33 65.87 -23.94
CA ALA A 530 -10.47 66.58 -24.91
C ALA A 530 -9.02 66.05 -24.95
N ILE A 531 -8.53 65.49 -23.84
CA ILE A 531 -7.20 64.89 -23.71
C ILE A 531 -7.24 63.36 -23.78
N THR A 532 -8.39 62.75 -23.49
CA THR A 532 -8.57 61.29 -23.39
C THR A 532 -8.71 60.62 -24.76
N LYS A 533 -7.95 59.55 -24.96
CA LYS A 533 -8.13 58.59 -26.06
C LYS A 533 -8.79 57.31 -25.58
N PHE A 534 -8.36 56.82 -24.42
CA PHE A 534 -8.88 55.63 -23.77
C PHE A 534 -8.73 55.81 -22.27
N ALA A 535 -9.76 55.47 -21.50
CA ALA A 535 -9.71 55.45 -20.05
C ALA A 535 -10.61 54.33 -19.53
N THR A 536 -10.15 53.60 -18.52
CA THR A 536 -10.95 52.58 -17.82
C THR A 536 -10.53 52.49 -16.36
N ASP A 537 -11.54 52.43 -15.50
CA ASP A 537 -11.46 52.31 -14.04
C ASP A 537 -12.03 50.96 -13.54
N TYR A 538 -12.37 50.06 -14.47
CA TYR A 538 -12.90 48.71 -14.20
C TYR A 538 -14.22 48.62 -13.39
N GLU A 539 -14.88 49.74 -13.09
CA GLU A 539 -16.11 49.78 -12.30
C GLU A 539 -17.37 49.37 -13.09
N GLY A 540 -17.39 49.68 -14.39
CA GLY A 540 -18.50 49.44 -15.31
C GLY A 540 -18.81 47.98 -15.65
N ARG A 541 -19.93 47.72 -16.33
CA ARG A 541 -20.28 46.39 -16.85
C ARG A 541 -19.68 46.20 -18.25
N GLY A 542 -18.59 45.45 -18.32
CA GLY A 542 -18.05 44.90 -19.57
C GLY A 542 -16.70 45.46 -19.96
N ALA A 543 -15.66 44.63 -19.81
CA ALA A 543 -14.39 44.84 -20.50
C ALA A 543 -14.54 44.41 -21.97
N PRO A 544 -13.82 45.04 -22.92
CA PRO A 544 -13.77 44.57 -24.30
C PRO A 544 -13.31 43.10 -24.38
N SER A 545 -13.77 42.33 -25.36
CA SER A 545 -13.49 40.87 -25.46
C SER A 545 -12.01 40.49 -25.59
N TRP A 546 -11.16 41.44 -25.99
CA TRP A 546 -9.71 41.31 -26.12
C TRP A 546 -8.94 41.68 -24.84
N PHE A 547 -9.64 42.20 -23.84
CA PHE A 547 -9.08 42.58 -22.56
C PHE A 547 -8.78 41.33 -21.73
N THR A 548 -7.52 41.12 -21.37
CA THR A 548 -7.10 39.94 -20.60
C THR A 548 -6.99 40.27 -19.11
N GLY A 549 -7.04 39.24 -18.26
CA GLY A 549 -7.00 39.39 -16.80
C GLY A 549 -8.39 39.24 -16.18
N THR A 550 -8.43 39.25 -14.85
CA THR A 550 -9.67 39.08 -14.08
C THR A 550 -9.98 40.35 -13.33
N VAL A 551 -11.16 40.95 -13.55
CA VAL A 551 -11.61 42.06 -12.71
C VAL A 551 -11.96 41.50 -11.33
N VAL A 552 -11.19 41.90 -10.33
CA VAL A 552 -11.35 41.50 -8.94
C VAL A 552 -11.92 42.66 -8.14
N LYS A 553 -12.67 42.35 -7.09
CA LYS A 553 -13.07 43.35 -6.10
C LYS A 553 -11.95 43.54 -5.07
N ALA A 554 -12.14 44.45 -4.12
CA ALA A 554 -11.26 44.58 -2.95
C ALA A 554 -11.05 43.22 -2.25
N ASP A 555 -9.96 43.04 -1.52
CA ASP A 555 -9.64 41.82 -0.79
C ASP A 555 -9.21 42.16 0.65
N GLU A 556 -7.94 41.92 0.98
CA GLU A 556 -7.22 42.43 2.15
C GLU A 556 -6.93 43.94 2.05
N THR A 557 -6.95 44.52 0.83
CA THR A 557 -6.76 45.96 0.61
C THR A 557 -7.75 46.52 -0.41
N ALA A 558 -8.09 47.82 -0.26
CA ALA A 558 -8.94 48.51 -1.22
C ALA A 558 -8.21 48.69 -2.58
N PRO A 559 -8.91 48.61 -3.72
CA PRO A 559 -8.42 49.03 -5.03
C PRO A 559 -7.91 50.47 -5.03
N PHE A 560 -7.12 50.86 -6.02
CA PHE A 560 -6.57 52.21 -6.07
C PHE A 560 -7.68 53.25 -6.10
N CYS A 561 -8.70 52.98 -6.91
CA CYS A 561 -9.90 53.78 -7.02
C CYS A 561 -11.14 52.90 -7.07
N GLY A 562 -12.25 53.38 -6.54
CA GLY A 562 -13.50 52.63 -6.58
C GLY A 562 -13.44 51.34 -5.77
N GLY A 563 -14.08 50.29 -6.29
CA GLY A 563 -14.26 48.99 -5.65
C GLY A 563 -13.72 47.80 -6.45
N LYS A 564 -13.10 48.02 -7.61
CA LYS A 564 -12.53 46.96 -8.45
C LYS A 564 -11.18 47.34 -9.03
N SER A 565 -10.36 46.33 -9.31
CA SER A 565 -9.13 46.47 -10.09
C SER A 565 -8.95 45.26 -11.00
N LEU A 566 -7.96 45.32 -11.87
CA LEU A 566 -7.67 44.25 -12.82
C LEU A 566 -6.46 43.43 -12.41
N MET A 567 -6.67 42.14 -12.18
CA MET A 567 -5.65 41.18 -11.79
C MET A 567 -5.02 40.48 -13.00
N ASN A 568 -3.69 40.43 -13.02
CA ASN A 568 -2.84 39.75 -14.00
C ASN A 568 -3.21 39.98 -15.48
N PRO A 569 -3.39 41.24 -15.92
CA PRO A 569 -3.63 41.51 -17.33
C PRO A 569 -2.36 41.29 -18.17
N THR A 570 -2.50 40.57 -19.28
CA THR A 570 -1.48 40.55 -20.33
C THR A 570 -1.69 41.75 -21.28
N THR A 571 -2.77 41.78 -22.05
CA THR A 571 -3.10 42.87 -22.99
C THR A 571 -4.09 43.86 -22.38
N VAL A 572 -3.72 45.14 -22.35
CA VAL A 572 -4.55 46.24 -21.81
C VAL A 572 -5.02 47.25 -22.85
N TYR A 573 -4.42 47.25 -24.05
CA TYR A 573 -4.90 48.00 -25.20
C TYR A 573 -4.60 47.24 -26.49
N ASN A 574 -5.58 47.08 -27.38
CA ASN A 574 -5.40 46.39 -28.67
C ASN A 574 -6.32 46.98 -29.76
N THR A 575 -5.76 47.24 -30.94
CA THR A 575 -6.45 47.80 -32.10
C THR A 575 -6.54 46.85 -33.30
N ASP A 576 -6.50 45.54 -33.06
CA ASP A 576 -6.74 44.52 -34.10
C ASP A 576 -8.10 44.75 -34.79
N PRO A 577 -8.27 44.35 -36.06
CA PRO A 577 -9.39 44.79 -36.93
C PRO A 577 -10.80 44.42 -36.45
N GLU A 578 -10.90 43.49 -35.50
CA GLU A 578 -12.16 43.06 -34.89
C GLU A 578 -12.60 43.98 -33.73
N ASN A 579 -11.75 44.95 -33.35
CA ASN A 579 -11.95 45.83 -32.21
C ASN A 579 -12.24 47.27 -32.70
N ASP A 580 -13.27 47.93 -32.18
CA ASP A 580 -13.67 49.31 -32.52
C ASP A 580 -12.68 50.41 -32.00
N TYR A 581 -11.38 50.08 -31.88
CA TYR A 581 -10.34 50.96 -31.33
C TYR A 581 -9.29 51.35 -32.39
N TYR A 582 -8.85 52.60 -32.36
CA TYR A 582 -7.86 53.15 -33.30
C TYR A 582 -6.47 53.19 -32.69
N PRO A 583 -5.38 52.95 -33.46
CA PRO A 583 -4.00 53.04 -32.98
C PRO A 583 -3.71 54.34 -32.22
N ILE A 584 -2.84 54.25 -31.21
CA ILE A 584 -2.31 55.39 -30.44
C ILE A 584 -1.26 56.06 -31.32
N LYS A 585 -1.49 57.30 -31.73
CA LYS A 585 -0.50 58.09 -32.47
C LYS A 585 0.35 58.83 -31.47
N ILE A 586 1.59 58.40 -31.25
CA ILE A 586 2.42 58.97 -30.15
C ILE A 586 2.75 60.45 -30.36
N SER A 587 2.58 60.98 -31.57
CA SER A 587 2.70 62.42 -31.86
C SER A 587 1.53 63.25 -31.32
N ILE A 588 0.44 62.60 -30.90
CA ILE A 588 -0.78 63.22 -30.38
C ILE A 588 -1.08 62.65 -28.98
N GLU A 589 -1.21 61.33 -28.87
CA GLU A 589 -1.54 60.60 -27.65
C GLU A 589 -0.29 59.99 -27.02
N LYS A 590 0.56 60.85 -26.44
CA LYS A 590 1.89 60.45 -25.95
C LYS A 590 1.90 59.89 -24.53
N THR A 591 0.82 60.05 -23.76
CA THR A 591 0.83 59.74 -22.32
C THR A 591 0.02 58.49 -22.01
N VAL A 592 0.61 57.59 -21.22
CA VAL A 592 -0.06 56.41 -20.65
C VAL A 592 0.08 56.46 -19.14
N CYS A 593 -1.01 56.59 -18.39
CA CYS A 593 -1.01 56.58 -16.94
C CYS A 593 -1.80 55.40 -16.38
N PHE A 594 -1.37 54.84 -15.27
CA PHE A 594 -2.07 53.74 -14.60
C PHE A 594 -1.60 53.63 -13.15
N ALA A 595 -2.47 53.09 -12.30
CA ALA A 595 -2.11 52.62 -10.97
C ALA A 595 -1.71 51.14 -11.03
N TYR A 596 -0.76 50.75 -10.19
CA TYR A 596 -0.31 49.37 -10.09
C TYR A 596 0.04 48.97 -8.66
N LYS A 597 -0.08 47.67 -8.36
CA LYS A 597 0.29 47.03 -7.09
C LYS A 597 0.77 45.60 -7.36
N GLY A 598 1.66 45.08 -6.52
CA GLY A 598 2.13 43.70 -6.58
C GLY A 598 3.31 43.51 -7.53
N SER A 599 3.42 42.32 -8.12
CA SER A 599 4.61 41.85 -8.82
C SER A 599 4.66 42.25 -10.31
N LEU A 600 4.39 43.52 -10.62
CA LEU A 600 4.45 44.04 -11.99
C LEU A 600 5.92 44.09 -12.47
N ALA A 601 6.22 43.45 -13.60
CA ALA A 601 7.56 43.51 -14.18
C ALA A 601 7.85 44.91 -14.72
N SER A 602 9.02 45.47 -14.42
CA SER A 602 9.48 46.79 -14.88
C SER A 602 9.79 46.85 -16.38
N ARG A 603 8.79 46.57 -17.22
CA ARG A 603 8.85 46.57 -18.67
C ARG A 603 7.45 46.68 -19.27
N VAL A 604 7.35 47.19 -20.49
CA VAL A 604 6.10 47.24 -21.26
C VAL A 604 6.33 46.67 -22.65
N PHE A 605 5.36 45.91 -23.16
CA PHE A 605 5.43 45.42 -24.54
C PHE A 605 4.59 46.31 -25.43
N LEU A 606 5.16 46.71 -26.56
CA LEU A 606 4.45 47.46 -27.58
C LEU A 606 4.50 46.74 -28.93
N ARG A 607 3.34 46.62 -29.58
CA ARG A 607 3.25 46.37 -31.02
C ARG A 607 3.02 47.69 -31.72
N TYR A 608 3.95 48.11 -32.57
CA TYR A 608 3.95 49.45 -33.17
C TYR A 608 4.44 49.44 -34.62
N GLY A 609 4.05 50.44 -35.40
CA GLY A 609 4.48 50.63 -36.78
C GLY A 609 4.51 52.11 -37.16
N SER A 610 4.84 52.42 -38.41
CA SER A 610 4.76 53.80 -38.93
C SER A 610 3.40 54.06 -39.56
N GLU A 611 2.85 55.26 -39.37
CA GLU A 611 1.59 55.66 -39.99
C GLU A 611 1.68 55.59 -41.53
N GLY A 612 0.82 54.76 -42.14
CA GLY A 612 0.74 54.62 -43.59
C GLY A 612 1.73 53.65 -44.22
N GLU A 613 2.53 52.91 -43.43
CA GLU A 613 3.45 51.88 -43.92
C GLU A 613 2.96 50.46 -43.57
N GLU A 614 3.24 49.50 -44.45
CA GLU A 614 3.04 48.07 -44.17
C GLU A 614 4.28 47.51 -43.46
N GLY A 615 4.20 47.40 -42.13
CA GLY A 615 5.25 46.83 -41.28
C GLY A 615 5.00 47.13 -39.80
N GLU A 616 5.12 46.10 -38.96
CA GLU A 616 4.95 46.21 -37.50
C GLU A 616 6.16 45.61 -36.80
N ASN A 617 6.60 46.28 -35.73
CA ASN A 617 7.56 45.79 -34.76
C ASN A 617 6.83 45.40 -33.47
N SER A 618 7.43 44.52 -32.69
CA SER A 618 6.86 44.00 -31.45
C SER A 618 7.98 43.67 -30.49
N GLU A 619 8.08 44.40 -29.38
CA GLU A 619 9.16 44.22 -28.42
C GLU A 619 8.80 44.69 -27.01
N TRP A 620 9.58 44.23 -26.03
CA TRP A 620 9.55 44.69 -24.66
C TRP A 620 10.54 45.83 -24.48
N PHE A 621 10.08 46.96 -23.94
CA PHE A 621 10.90 48.07 -23.46
C PHE A 621 11.10 47.89 -21.96
N GLY A 622 12.34 47.98 -21.49
CA GLY A 622 12.68 47.88 -20.06
C GLY A 622 13.43 49.11 -19.53
N PRO A 623 13.96 49.04 -18.30
CA PRO A 623 14.64 50.17 -17.66
C PRO A 623 15.94 50.56 -18.38
N ASN A 624 16.55 49.61 -19.11
CA ASN A 624 17.72 49.87 -19.95
C ASN A 624 17.40 50.63 -21.24
N ASP A 625 16.13 50.62 -21.67
CA ASP A 625 15.67 51.34 -22.86
C ASP A 625 15.15 52.73 -22.50
N TYR A 626 14.54 52.89 -21.32
CA TYR A 626 14.00 54.15 -20.80
C TYR A 626 13.92 54.12 -19.27
N ASP A 627 14.59 55.08 -18.62
CA ASP A 627 14.72 55.15 -17.14
C ASP A 627 13.36 55.29 -16.42
N GLY A 628 12.30 55.73 -17.12
CA GLY A 628 10.95 55.84 -16.55
C GLY A 628 10.18 54.52 -16.44
N LEU A 629 10.79 53.38 -16.80
CA LEU A 629 10.23 52.03 -16.65
C LEU A 629 10.82 51.32 -15.43
N ASP A 630 10.54 51.83 -14.24
CA ASP A 630 10.83 51.16 -12.96
C ASP A 630 9.52 50.99 -12.18
N PHE A 631 9.12 49.72 -12.00
CA PHE A 631 7.89 49.33 -11.30
C PHE A 631 8.22 48.42 -10.11
N SER A 632 9.37 48.62 -9.46
CA SER A 632 9.85 47.79 -8.34
C SER A 632 8.70 47.28 -7.48
N ALA A 633 8.60 45.96 -7.32
CA ALA A 633 7.46 45.30 -6.68
C ALA A 633 7.17 45.92 -5.30
N ASN A 634 5.93 46.37 -5.11
CA ASN A 634 5.47 47.02 -3.89
C ASN A 634 4.10 46.45 -3.49
N GLU A 635 3.89 46.22 -2.19
CA GLU A 635 2.61 45.80 -1.61
C GLU A 635 1.60 46.96 -1.54
N GLU A 636 2.05 48.19 -1.72
CA GLU A 636 1.23 49.40 -1.78
C GLU A 636 0.94 49.83 -3.21
N TRP A 637 -0.24 50.44 -3.42
CA TRP A 637 -0.59 51.02 -4.71
C TRP A 637 0.32 52.20 -5.06
N GLN A 638 0.75 52.23 -6.32
CA GLN A 638 1.52 53.32 -6.92
C GLN A 638 0.77 53.84 -8.15
N TYR A 639 0.98 55.10 -8.52
CA TYR A 639 0.46 55.68 -9.75
C TYR A 639 1.60 56.24 -10.58
N THR A 640 1.62 55.96 -11.87
CA THR A 640 2.68 56.41 -12.77
C THR A 640 2.14 56.84 -14.13
N CYS A 641 2.91 57.66 -14.83
CA CYS A 641 2.65 58.11 -16.20
C CYS A 641 3.90 57.94 -17.06
N LEU A 642 3.75 57.29 -18.21
CA LEU A 642 4.78 57.08 -19.22
C LEU A 642 4.57 58.08 -20.38
N ASP A 643 5.64 58.74 -20.81
CA ASP A 643 5.65 59.50 -22.07
C ASP A 643 6.22 58.60 -23.18
N LEU A 644 5.33 58.03 -23.98
CA LEU A 644 5.68 57.17 -25.11
C LEU A 644 6.53 57.92 -26.13
N GLN A 645 6.33 59.22 -26.33
CA GLN A 645 7.11 59.99 -27.29
C GLN A 645 8.57 60.10 -26.84
N ASP A 646 8.80 60.36 -25.56
CA ASP A 646 10.16 60.41 -24.99
C ASP A 646 10.82 59.03 -24.96
N MET A 647 10.05 57.99 -24.62
CA MET A 647 10.51 56.61 -24.66
C MET A 647 10.95 56.18 -26.06
N PHE A 648 10.16 56.47 -27.11
CA PHE A 648 10.55 56.18 -28.48
C PHE A 648 11.73 57.06 -28.95
N ALA A 649 11.79 58.33 -28.55
CA ALA A 649 12.92 59.21 -28.87
C ALA A 649 14.24 58.70 -28.27
N THR A 650 14.19 58.08 -27.10
CA THR A 650 15.36 57.52 -26.40
C THR A 650 15.72 56.14 -26.92
N ALA A 651 14.77 55.21 -26.93
CA ALA A 651 15.02 53.81 -27.23
C ALA A 651 15.12 53.55 -28.75
N ARG A 652 14.35 54.27 -29.57
CA ARG A 652 14.22 54.04 -31.03
C ARG A 652 14.21 55.37 -31.80
N PRO A 653 15.32 56.15 -31.77
CA PRO A 653 15.37 57.49 -32.36
C PRO A 653 15.13 57.53 -33.89
N ASP A 654 15.31 56.40 -34.57
CA ASP A 654 15.07 56.26 -36.01
C ASP A 654 13.59 56.06 -36.37
N ALA A 655 12.73 55.78 -35.38
CA ALA A 655 11.30 55.56 -35.62
C ALA A 655 10.56 56.90 -35.79
N THR A 656 9.89 57.09 -36.93
CA THR A 656 9.13 58.31 -37.23
C THR A 656 7.66 58.01 -37.47
N ASN A 657 6.76 58.95 -37.14
CA ASN A 657 5.30 58.79 -37.28
C ASN A 657 4.76 57.49 -36.63
N VAL A 658 5.26 57.18 -35.44
CA VAL A 658 4.95 55.91 -34.76
C VAL A 658 3.49 55.85 -34.32
N ILE A 659 2.87 54.72 -34.60
CA ILE A 659 1.56 54.32 -34.10
C ILE A 659 1.69 53.03 -33.27
N VAL A 660 1.12 53.02 -32.08
CA VAL A 660 1.05 51.84 -31.21
C VAL A 660 -0.31 51.17 -31.38
N LYS A 661 -0.30 49.88 -31.67
CA LYS A 661 -1.48 49.04 -31.89
C LYS A 661 -1.78 48.11 -30.73
N GLU A 662 -0.78 47.82 -29.89
CA GLU A 662 -0.96 46.98 -28.71
C GLU A 662 -0.05 47.41 -27.56
N LEU A 663 -0.59 47.36 -26.34
CA LEU A 663 0.13 47.56 -25.07
C LEU A 663 -0.12 46.35 -24.17
N ARG A 664 0.97 45.75 -23.65
CA ARG A 664 0.91 44.65 -22.67
C ARG A 664 1.76 44.92 -21.44
N PHE A 665 1.29 44.38 -20.32
CA PHE A 665 2.00 44.23 -19.06
C PHE A 665 2.32 42.76 -18.80
N ASP A 666 3.22 42.49 -17.85
CA ASP A 666 3.63 41.14 -17.47
C ASP A 666 4.02 41.11 -15.99
N SER A 667 3.94 39.94 -15.38
CA SER A 667 4.38 39.73 -14.00
C SER A 667 5.88 39.40 -13.94
N THR A 668 6.48 39.51 -12.75
CA THR A 668 7.87 39.05 -12.54
C THR A 668 8.01 37.53 -12.54
N SER A 669 6.92 36.78 -12.29
CA SER A 669 6.90 35.31 -12.32
C SER A 669 5.50 34.74 -12.61
N ALA A 670 5.41 33.49 -13.06
CA ALA A 670 4.14 32.85 -13.44
C ALA A 670 3.18 32.60 -12.25
N ASP A 671 3.69 32.58 -11.01
CA ASP A 671 2.93 32.27 -9.80
C ASP A 671 2.67 33.51 -8.93
N SER A 672 2.99 34.71 -9.41
CA SER A 672 2.89 35.97 -8.67
C SER A 672 1.84 36.90 -9.27
N ASP A 673 1.01 37.48 -8.40
CA ASP A 673 -0.06 38.38 -8.82
C ASP A 673 0.36 39.86 -8.86
N PHE A 674 -0.21 40.59 -9.81
CA PHE A 674 -0.16 42.05 -9.87
C PHE A 674 -1.50 42.62 -10.34
N PHE A 675 -1.73 43.89 -10.00
CA PHE A 675 -2.99 44.57 -10.22
C PHE A 675 -2.75 45.89 -10.96
N ILE A 676 -3.70 46.23 -11.83
CA ILE A 676 -3.74 47.50 -12.57
C ILE A 676 -5.08 48.18 -12.32
N ASP A 677 -5.06 49.49 -12.14
CA ASP A 677 -6.26 50.32 -11.95
C ASP A 677 -6.11 51.69 -12.65
N ASN A 678 -7.23 52.36 -12.94
CA ASN A 678 -7.30 53.68 -13.61
C ASN A 678 -6.36 53.85 -14.82
N LEU A 679 -6.42 52.92 -15.78
CA LEU A 679 -5.63 53.00 -17.01
C LEU A 679 -6.15 54.14 -17.89
N PHE A 680 -5.26 55.07 -18.24
CA PHE A 680 -5.50 56.23 -19.08
C PHE A 680 -4.48 56.30 -20.23
N ILE A 681 -4.95 56.64 -21.42
CA ILE A 681 -4.13 56.94 -22.60
C ILE A 681 -4.64 58.25 -23.21
N GLY A 682 -3.74 59.20 -23.46
CA GLY A 682 -4.14 60.52 -23.92
C GLY A 682 -3.02 61.48 -24.31
N LYS A 683 -3.39 62.73 -24.55
CA LYS A 683 -2.50 63.78 -25.06
C LYS A 683 -1.58 64.40 -24.01
N ALA A 684 -2.02 64.38 -22.77
CA ALA A 684 -1.33 64.92 -21.61
C ALA A 684 -1.76 64.10 -20.38
N GLU A 685 -0.93 64.12 -19.34
CA GLU A 685 -1.29 63.51 -18.04
C GLU A 685 -2.56 64.17 -17.48
N PRO A 686 -3.49 63.38 -16.91
CA PRO A 686 -4.70 63.94 -16.30
C PRO A 686 -4.36 64.72 -15.03
N MET A 687 -3.36 64.25 -14.29
CA MET A 687 -2.82 64.85 -13.07
C MET A 687 -1.39 64.31 -12.85
N ALA A 688 -0.50 65.12 -12.25
CA ALA A 688 0.87 64.71 -11.99
C ALA A 688 0.89 63.60 -10.92
N PRO A 689 1.70 62.53 -11.06
CA PRO A 689 1.67 61.39 -10.14
C PRO A 689 1.81 61.71 -8.65
N GLY A 690 2.63 62.71 -8.30
CA GLY A 690 2.79 63.15 -6.92
C GLY A 690 1.54 63.79 -6.32
N ASP A 691 0.75 64.50 -7.14
CA ASP A 691 -0.48 65.15 -6.68
C ASP A 691 -1.65 64.15 -6.57
N VAL A 692 -1.61 63.04 -7.32
CA VAL A 692 -2.64 61.98 -7.26
C VAL A 692 -2.63 61.31 -5.90
N ALA A 693 -1.44 60.95 -5.39
CA ALA A 693 -1.31 60.27 -4.09
C ALA A 693 -1.87 61.12 -2.94
N ASP A 694 -1.66 62.44 -2.96
CA ASP A 694 -2.17 63.38 -1.96
C ASP A 694 -3.67 63.66 -2.08
N GLY A 695 -4.26 63.37 -3.24
CA GLY A 695 -5.66 63.65 -3.57
C GLY A 695 -6.64 62.49 -3.33
N ILE A 696 -6.17 61.29 -2.96
CA ILE A 696 -7.01 60.12 -2.73
C ILE A 696 -7.66 60.17 -1.34
N ARG A 697 -8.99 60.05 -1.29
CA ARG A 697 -9.70 59.75 -0.05
C ARG A 697 -9.75 58.24 0.15
N GLN A 698 -9.11 57.78 1.22
CA GLN A 698 -9.15 56.37 1.62
C GLN A 698 -10.56 55.90 1.99
N ALA A 699 -10.84 54.63 1.70
CA ALA A 699 -12.05 53.93 2.08
C ALA A 699 -12.19 53.82 3.61
N ALA A 700 -13.43 53.82 4.09
CA ALA A 700 -13.74 53.50 5.48
C ALA A 700 -13.38 52.04 5.78
N MET A 701 -12.46 51.83 6.73
CA MET A 701 -12.12 50.50 7.25
C MET A 701 -12.50 50.42 8.73
N PRO A 702 -13.79 50.19 9.05
CA PRO A 702 -14.25 50.11 10.43
C PRO A 702 -13.59 48.92 11.16
N ASN A 703 -12.74 49.21 12.15
CA ASN A 703 -11.86 48.22 12.81
C ASN A 703 -10.97 47.44 11.84
N ASP A 704 -10.40 48.12 10.84
CA ASP A 704 -9.52 47.52 9.82
C ASP A 704 -10.20 46.43 8.97
N VAL A 705 -11.54 46.38 8.98
CA VAL A 705 -12.33 45.47 8.14
C VAL A 705 -12.69 46.16 6.82
N VAL A 706 -12.29 45.55 5.70
CA VAL A 706 -12.71 45.97 4.37
C VAL A 706 -14.15 45.50 4.10
N ILE A 707 -15.00 46.42 3.69
CA ILE A 707 -16.41 46.14 3.35
C ILE A 707 -16.53 46.00 1.83
N ASP A 708 -16.93 44.82 1.35
CA ASP A 708 -17.24 44.57 -0.07
C ASP A 708 -18.50 45.33 -0.48
N GLU A 709 -19.56 45.07 0.28
CA GLU A 709 -20.90 45.49 -0.10
C GLU A 709 -21.71 45.85 1.14
N VAL A 710 -22.54 46.88 1.00
CA VAL A 710 -23.64 47.13 1.91
C VAL A 710 -24.97 46.91 1.21
N GLN A 711 -25.89 46.24 1.90
CA GLN A 711 -27.25 46.01 1.44
C GLN A 711 -28.20 46.81 2.31
N VAL A 712 -29.00 47.67 1.68
CA VAL A 712 -29.88 48.59 2.41
C VAL A 712 -31.35 48.30 2.13
N GLU A 713 -32.15 48.24 3.19
CA GLU A 713 -33.60 48.09 3.11
C GLU A 713 -34.30 49.23 3.87
N THR A 714 -35.44 49.69 3.36
CA THR A 714 -36.27 50.67 4.08
C THR A 714 -37.01 50.00 5.24
N VAL A 715 -36.88 50.55 6.44
CA VAL A 715 -37.63 50.11 7.64
C VAL A 715 -38.42 51.27 8.25
N ALA A 716 -39.28 50.97 9.22
CA ALA A 716 -40.08 52.01 9.88
C ALA A 716 -39.17 53.05 10.57
N GLY A 717 -39.15 54.28 10.05
CA GLY A 717 -38.38 55.39 10.61
C GLY A 717 -36.92 55.48 10.18
N GLY A 718 -36.45 54.65 9.23
CA GLY A 718 -35.06 54.65 8.81
C GLY A 718 -34.69 53.55 7.81
N TYR A 719 -33.45 53.07 7.90
CA TYR A 719 -32.88 52.08 6.98
C TYR A 719 -32.14 50.98 7.74
N SER A 720 -32.35 49.73 7.32
CA SER A 720 -31.55 48.59 7.78
C SER A 720 -30.39 48.40 6.83
N VAL A 721 -29.17 48.32 7.35
CA VAL A 721 -27.93 48.19 6.60
C VAL A 721 -27.27 46.88 7.01
N SER A 722 -27.15 45.94 6.08
CA SER A 722 -26.43 44.69 6.25
C SER A 722 -25.08 44.75 5.53
N PHE A 723 -24.03 44.32 6.22
CA PHE A 723 -22.65 44.40 5.72
C PHE A 723 -22.19 43.05 5.17
N VAL A 724 -21.47 43.11 4.05
CA VAL A 724 -20.71 42.00 3.48
C VAL A 724 -19.23 42.35 3.58
N PRO A 725 -18.54 41.88 4.63
CA PRO A 725 -17.12 42.11 4.83
C PRO A 725 -16.27 41.11 4.03
N PHE A 726 -15.06 41.50 3.64
CA PHE A 726 -14.05 40.55 3.17
C PHE A 726 -13.47 39.73 4.31
N ASN A 727 -12.92 38.54 3.99
CA ASN A 727 -12.32 37.60 4.94
C ASN A 727 -13.17 37.33 6.20
N CYS A 728 -14.50 37.34 6.02
CA CYS A 728 -15.46 37.18 7.11
C CYS A 728 -15.22 38.14 8.29
N GLY A 729 -14.77 39.38 7.99
CA GLY A 729 -14.51 40.39 9.00
C GLY A 729 -15.70 40.59 9.94
N TYR A 730 -15.42 40.72 11.23
CA TYR A 730 -16.43 40.74 12.27
C TYR A 730 -16.17 41.88 13.25
N ASN A 731 -17.07 42.07 14.22
CA ASN A 731 -16.95 43.12 15.23
C ASN A 731 -16.90 44.54 14.64
N LEU A 732 -17.76 44.80 13.65
CA LEU A 732 -17.91 46.13 13.05
C LEU A 732 -18.50 47.10 14.09
N PRO A 733 -17.88 48.28 14.34
CA PRO A 733 -18.45 49.31 15.21
C PRO A 733 -19.83 49.79 14.71
N LEU A 734 -20.59 50.46 15.59
CA LEU A 734 -21.81 51.12 15.16
C LEU A 734 -21.48 52.31 14.26
N MET A 735 -22.26 52.49 13.20
CA MET A 735 -22.27 53.75 12.45
C MET A 735 -22.70 54.91 13.34
N GLU A 736 -22.22 56.11 13.03
CA GLU A 736 -22.64 57.35 13.68
C GLU A 736 -23.62 58.12 12.79
N SER A 737 -24.78 58.50 13.32
CA SER A 737 -25.78 59.30 12.62
C SER A 737 -26.54 60.20 13.59
N GLN A 738 -26.93 61.39 13.14
CA GLN A 738 -27.69 62.36 13.94
C GLN A 738 -29.06 61.82 14.41
N GLY A 739 -29.64 60.85 13.68
CA GLY A 739 -30.89 60.20 14.05
C GLY A 739 -30.74 59.04 15.05
N GLY A 740 -29.51 58.60 15.33
CA GLY A 740 -29.22 57.41 16.13
C GLY A 740 -29.13 56.12 15.31
N VAL A 741 -28.27 55.21 15.75
CA VAL A 741 -28.01 53.90 15.13
C VAL A 741 -28.11 52.81 16.18
N THR A 742 -28.75 51.69 15.84
CA THR A 742 -28.83 50.52 16.70
C THR A 742 -28.36 49.27 15.95
N ARG A 743 -27.64 48.38 16.65
CA ARG A 743 -27.29 47.06 16.11
C ARG A 743 -28.52 46.17 16.20
N GLN A 744 -28.92 45.58 15.07
CA GLN A 744 -29.96 44.56 15.03
C GLN A 744 -29.36 43.16 15.17
N GLN A 745 -28.23 42.92 14.49
CA GLN A 745 -27.52 41.65 14.50
C GLN A 745 -26.02 41.89 14.43
N ALA A 746 -25.26 41.21 15.27
CA ALA A 746 -23.81 41.20 15.16
C ALA A 746 -23.37 40.20 14.09
N GLY A 747 -22.31 40.52 13.33
CA GLY A 747 -21.65 39.53 12.48
C GLY A 747 -21.09 38.37 13.30
N SER A 748 -21.24 37.13 12.83
CA SER A 748 -20.69 35.96 13.53
C SER A 748 -19.16 36.07 13.65
N PRO A 749 -18.58 35.77 14.83
CA PRO A 749 -17.14 35.68 14.97
C PRO A 749 -16.60 34.43 14.23
N PRO A 750 -15.27 34.33 14.03
CA PRO A 750 -14.62 33.07 13.67
C PRO A 750 -14.94 31.99 14.70
N VAL A 751 -15.02 30.73 14.26
CA VAL A 751 -15.16 29.62 15.19
C VAL A 751 -13.93 29.61 16.10
N GLN A 752 -14.14 29.65 17.42
CA GLN A 752 -13.05 29.67 18.41
C GLN A 752 -13.00 28.38 19.23
N GLY A 753 -11.81 28.06 19.73
CA GLY A 753 -11.58 26.93 20.63
C GLY A 753 -10.91 25.75 19.93
N THR A 754 -11.07 24.56 20.51
CA THR A 754 -10.45 23.34 20.01
C THR A 754 -11.49 22.27 19.72
N PHE A 755 -11.28 21.52 18.65
CA PHE A 755 -11.98 20.26 18.42
C PHE A 755 -11.00 19.09 18.60
N ASP A 756 -11.50 18.00 19.18
CA ASP A 756 -10.73 16.78 19.41
C ASP A 756 -10.99 15.78 18.29
N ILE A 757 -9.91 15.37 17.60
CA ILE A 757 -9.94 14.26 16.64
C ILE A 757 -9.37 13.05 17.34
N SER A 758 -10.14 11.97 17.43
CA SER A 758 -9.67 10.69 18.00
C SER A 758 -9.57 9.61 16.94
N PHE A 759 -8.44 8.90 16.92
CA PHE A 759 -8.16 7.77 16.04
C PHE A 759 -7.35 6.71 16.81
N ASP A 760 -7.77 5.45 16.74
CA ASP A 760 -7.10 4.31 17.41
C ASP A 760 -6.79 4.55 18.90
N GLY A 761 -7.76 5.12 19.63
CA GLY A 761 -7.61 5.44 21.06
C GLY A 761 -6.66 6.61 21.36
N GLN A 762 -6.04 7.20 20.35
CA GLN A 762 -5.29 8.45 20.45
C GLN A 762 -6.20 9.64 20.16
N THR A 763 -5.94 10.78 20.79
CA THR A 763 -6.71 12.01 20.60
C THR A 763 -5.76 13.17 20.34
N SER A 764 -6.03 13.93 19.28
CA SER A 764 -5.33 15.16 18.92
C SER A 764 -6.31 16.32 18.96
N SER A 765 -6.00 17.33 19.78
CA SER A 765 -6.75 18.59 19.82
C SER A 765 -6.21 19.55 18.76
N VAL A 766 -7.09 20.08 17.92
CA VAL A 766 -6.76 21.03 16.85
C VAL A 766 -7.50 22.34 17.11
N GLN A 767 -6.81 23.48 16.92
CA GLN A 767 -7.45 24.80 17.02
C GLN A 767 -8.43 25.00 15.87
N ALA A 768 -9.56 25.65 16.14
CA ALA A 768 -10.56 25.95 15.13
C ALA A 768 -10.02 26.81 13.98
N GLU A 769 -9.05 27.68 14.27
CA GLU A 769 -8.34 28.53 13.29
C GLU A 769 -7.08 27.89 12.66
N ALA A 770 -6.80 26.61 12.89
CA ALA A 770 -5.60 25.97 12.36
C ALA A 770 -5.59 25.98 10.81
N THR A 771 -4.44 26.33 10.23
CA THR A 771 -4.22 26.25 8.78
C THR A 771 -4.27 24.79 8.30
N GLU A 772 -4.46 24.59 6.99
CA GLU A 772 -4.39 23.24 6.39
C GLU A 772 -3.06 22.54 6.73
N GLU A 773 -1.95 23.26 6.69
CA GLU A 773 -0.63 22.71 7.00
C GLU A 773 -0.53 22.31 8.49
N GLU A 774 -0.99 23.15 9.41
CA GLU A 774 -0.99 22.85 10.84
C GLU A 774 -1.87 21.65 11.18
N MET A 775 -3.07 21.57 10.59
CA MET A 775 -3.99 20.45 10.79
C MET A 775 -3.42 19.15 10.18
N ALA A 776 -2.84 19.21 8.98
CA ALA A 776 -2.19 18.04 8.36
C ALA A 776 -0.99 17.56 9.18
N ASN A 777 -0.17 18.48 9.69
CA ASN A 777 0.97 18.16 10.55
C ASN A 777 0.52 17.56 11.88
N LYS A 778 -0.53 18.12 12.52
CA LYS A 778 -1.13 17.56 13.74
C LYS A 778 -1.65 16.13 13.51
N LEU A 779 -2.43 15.91 12.47
CA LEU A 779 -2.95 14.58 12.12
C LEU A 779 -1.83 13.58 11.85
N LYS A 780 -0.76 14.01 11.16
CA LYS A 780 0.38 13.16 10.85
C LYS A 780 1.26 12.84 12.06
N LEU A 781 1.54 13.83 12.90
CA LEU A 781 2.47 13.68 14.02
C LEU A 781 1.80 13.04 15.24
N ASP A 782 0.56 13.45 15.55
CA ASP A 782 -0.13 13.02 16.77
C ASP A 782 -0.93 11.73 16.56
N LEU A 783 -1.46 11.50 15.35
CA LEU A 783 -2.32 10.35 15.03
C LEU A 783 -1.77 9.44 13.92
N GLY A 784 -0.64 9.78 13.30
CA GLY A 784 -0.07 9.00 12.19
C GLY A 784 -0.86 9.04 10.88
N ILE A 785 -1.81 9.96 10.72
CA ILE A 785 -2.73 10.03 9.58
C ILE A 785 -2.18 10.98 8.51
N GLU A 786 -1.96 10.48 7.29
CA GLU A 786 -1.73 11.35 6.13
C GLU A 786 -3.07 11.83 5.55
N ALA A 787 -3.44 13.06 5.84
CA ALA A 787 -4.66 13.70 5.35
C ALA A 787 -4.36 14.68 4.22
N LYS A 788 -5.22 14.69 3.20
CA LYS A 788 -5.30 15.80 2.23
C LYS A 788 -6.47 16.68 2.64
N LEU A 789 -6.18 17.92 3.00
CA LEU A 789 -7.16 18.90 3.44
C LEU A 789 -7.51 19.85 2.28
N ASN A 790 -8.71 20.41 2.34
CA ASN A 790 -9.20 21.45 1.43
C ASN A 790 -10.24 22.24 2.23
N GLY A 791 -9.86 23.41 2.73
CA GLY A 791 -10.70 24.20 3.62
C GLY A 791 -10.36 25.68 3.63
N ASP A 792 -11.41 26.50 3.60
CA ASP A 792 -11.38 27.91 3.96
C ASP A 792 -11.53 28.05 5.49
N SER A 793 -11.11 29.19 6.06
CA SER A 793 -11.33 29.49 7.48
C SER A 793 -12.83 29.45 7.83
N LEU A 794 -13.22 28.59 8.78
CA LEU A 794 -14.62 28.43 9.18
C LEU A 794 -15.08 29.61 10.05
N THR A 795 -16.16 30.27 9.64
CA THR A 795 -16.83 31.32 10.41
C THR A 795 -18.28 30.98 10.64
N GLY A 796 -18.87 31.46 11.75
CA GLY A 796 -20.25 31.17 12.08
C GLY A 796 -20.44 30.45 13.41
N ASP A 797 -21.71 30.32 13.78
CA ASP A 797 -22.20 29.65 14.98
C ASP A 797 -22.73 28.24 14.61
N GLU A 798 -22.94 27.38 15.62
CA GLU A 798 -23.52 26.02 15.44
C GLU A 798 -22.74 25.11 14.46
N VAL A 799 -21.58 24.62 14.91
CA VAL A 799 -20.74 23.72 14.10
C VAL A 799 -21.36 22.33 14.00
N GLU A 800 -21.56 21.85 12.77
CA GLU A 800 -21.98 20.47 12.46
C GLU A 800 -20.83 19.69 11.81
N ILE A 801 -20.64 18.43 12.24
CA ILE A 801 -19.63 17.52 11.71
C ILE A 801 -20.32 16.29 11.11
N GLU A 802 -20.02 16.01 9.84
CA GLU A 802 -20.44 14.82 9.13
C GLU A 802 -19.20 13.99 8.74
N VAL A 803 -19.10 12.76 9.24
CA VAL A 803 -18.06 11.80 8.84
C VAL A 803 -18.69 10.75 7.93
N LYS A 804 -18.14 10.62 6.72
CA LYS A 804 -18.58 9.64 5.75
C LYS A 804 -17.40 8.78 5.30
N THR A 805 -17.47 7.47 5.55
CA THR A 805 -16.54 6.53 4.93
C THR A 805 -16.78 6.51 3.42
N VAL A 806 -15.74 6.86 2.66
CA VAL A 806 -15.73 6.85 1.18
C VAL A 806 -15.30 5.48 0.69
N ASP A 807 -14.17 5.00 1.21
CA ASP A 807 -13.71 3.64 1.01
C ASP A 807 -13.51 2.98 2.36
N ASP A 808 -14.17 1.85 2.58
CA ASP A 808 -13.97 1.01 3.74
C ASP A 808 -12.71 0.15 3.50
N GLY A 809 -11.62 0.44 4.22
CA GLY A 809 -10.30 -0.16 4.05
C GLY A 809 -10.17 -1.57 4.63
N GLY A 810 -9.01 -2.19 4.47
CA GLY A 810 -8.71 -3.52 4.98
C GLY A 810 -8.03 -4.43 3.96
N LEU A 811 -8.00 -5.74 4.23
CA LEU A 811 -7.50 -6.75 3.29
C LEU A 811 -8.67 -7.39 2.53
N PHE A 812 -8.66 -7.26 1.21
CA PHE A 812 -9.64 -7.89 0.33
C PHE A 812 -9.01 -9.05 -0.43
N PHE A 813 -9.39 -10.28 -0.09
CA PHE A 813 -9.03 -11.48 -0.81
C PHE A 813 -10.06 -11.74 -1.90
N TYR A 814 -9.62 -11.68 -3.15
CA TYR A 814 -10.49 -11.85 -4.33
C TYR A 814 -11.03 -13.27 -4.48
N GLU A 815 -10.42 -14.24 -3.80
CA GLU A 815 -10.88 -15.62 -3.63
C GLU A 815 -10.30 -16.15 -2.32
N ILE A 816 -10.95 -17.10 -1.67
CA ILE A 816 -10.37 -17.81 -0.53
C ILE A 816 -9.25 -18.74 -1.06
N PRO A 817 -7.97 -18.53 -0.69
CA PRO A 817 -6.86 -19.36 -1.15
C PRO A 817 -6.85 -20.73 -0.46
N GLY A 818 -6.28 -21.74 -1.11
CA GLY A 818 -6.22 -23.11 -0.60
C GLY A 818 -5.51 -23.26 0.74
N SER A 819 -4.58 -22.36 1.07
CA SER A 819 -3.95 -22.30 2.40
C SER A 819 -4.96 -22.08 3.53
N MET A 820 -6.07 -21.39 3.24
CA MET A 820 -7.16 -21.05 4.17
C MET A 820 -8.38 -21.96 4.01
N THR A 821 -8.31 -22.99 3.15
CA THR A 821 -9.40 -23.97 3.00
C THR A 821 -8.97 -25.37 3.41
N ARG A 822 -9.94 -26.16 3.87
CA ARG A 822 -9.82 -27.61 4.06
C ARG A 822 -10.95 -28.28 3.28
N THR A 823 -10.62 -29.35 2.57
CA THR A 823 -11.63 -30.19 1.90
C THR A 823 -12.58 -30.77 2.95
N ALA A 824 -13.88 -30.90 2.64
CA ALA A 824 -14.86 -31.45 3.58
C ALA A 824 -15.12 -32.94 3.30
N HIS A 825 -15.12 -33.77 4.34
CA HIS A 825 -15.27 -35.24 4.25
C HIS A 825 -16.19 -35.79 5.34
N ASP A 826 -16.92 -36.86 5.04
CA ASP A 826 -17.80 -37.53 6.02
C ASP A 826 -17.05 -38.43 7.00
N THR A 827 -15.74 -38.61 6.77
CA THR A 827 -14.82 -39.37 7.64
C THR A 827 -13.60 -38.53 7.94
N PRO A 828 -13.02 -38.64 9.15
CA PRO A 828 -11.78 -37.95 9.49
C PRO A 828 -10.67 -38.22 8.47
N GLN A 829 -9.96 -37.18 8.07
CA GLN A 829 -8.69 -37.31 7.34
C GLN A 829 -7.50 -37.05 8.26
N VAL A 830 -6.35 -37.58 7.86
CA VAL A 830 -5.06 -37.17 8.40
C VAL A 830 -4.63 -35.89 7.70
N GLU A 831 -4.59 -34.80 8.44
CA GLU A 831 -4.15 -33.48 7.97
C GLU A 831 -2.67 -33.31 8.25
N VAL A 832 -1.88 -32.88 7.26
CA VAL A 832 -0.45 -32.63 7.43
C VAL A 832 -0.14 -31.17 7.08
N LEU A 833 0.47 -30.43 8.00
CA LEU A 833 0.97 -29.07 7.77
C LEU A 833 2.49 -29.09 7.79
N ILE A 834 3.11 -28.63 6.71
CA ILE A 834 4.58 -28.47 6.61
C ILE A 834 4.89 -26.99 6.61
N ASN A 835 5.69 -26.52 7.57
CA ASN A 835 5.99 -25.08 7.75
C ASN A 835 4.72 -24.21 7.88
N GLY A 836 3.66 -24.76 8.49
CA GLY A 836 2.34 -24.10 8.61
C GLY A 836 1.49 -24.13 7.32
N ILE A 837 1.98 -24.70 6.23
CA ILE A 837 1.22 -24.84 4.97
C ILE A 837 0.52 -26.20 4.94
N PRO A 838 -0.82 -26.24 4.78
CA PRO A 838 -1.54 -27.51 4.67
C PRO A 838 -1.15 -28.26 3.40
N SER A 839 -1.01 -29.58 3.52
CA SER A 839 -0.72 -30.50 2.42
C SER A 839 -1.98 -30.82 1.64
N ARG A 840 -1.82 -31.25 0.38
CA ARG A 840 -2.91 -31.76 -0.45
C ARG A 840 -3.01 -33.29 -0.31
N CYS A 841 -4.23 -33.81 -0.20
CA CYS A 841 -4.46 -35.25 -0.39
C CYS A 841 -4.44 -35.60 -1.88
N ASP A 842 -3.58 -36.54 -2.28
CA ASP A 842 -3.45 -37.04 -3.65
C ASP A 842 -4.17 -38.40 -3.78
N GLY A 843 -5.49 -38.35 -4.00
CA GLY A 843 -6.36 -39.53 -4.08
C GLY A 843 -7.29 -39.68 -2.87
N SER A 844 -7.67 -40.91 -2.54
CA SER A 844 -8.57 -41.24 -1.41
C SER A 844 -7.85 -41.82 -0.19
N GLY A 845 -6.52 -41.98 -0.25
CA GLY A 845 -5.72 -42.68 0.76
C GLY A 845 -5.41 -41.92 2.04
N CYS A 846 -6.01 -40.75 2.26
CA CYS A 846 -5.69 -39.88 3.41
C CYS A 846 -6.68 -40.03 4.60
N GLY A 847 -7.68 -40.90 4.47
CA GLY A 847 -8.67 -41.13 5.52
C GLY A 847 -8.12 -41.93 6.70
N PHE A 848 -8.70 -41.71 7.88
CA PHE A 848 -8.46 -42.52 9.07
C PHE A 848 -9.76 -42.76 9.84
N SER A 849 -9.92 -43.93 10.43
CA SER A 849 -11.04 -44.20 11.33
C SER A 849 -10.64 -45.00 12.57
N TRP A 850 -11.34 -44.74 13.67
CA TRP A 850 -11.20 -45.51 14.89
C TRP A 850 -12.20 -46.66 14.90
N ALA A 851 -11.73 -47.87 15.25
CA ALA A 851 -12.55 -49.06 15.21
C ALA A 851 -12.38 -49.92 16.49
N ALA A 852 -13.51 -50.41 17.00
CA ALA A 852 -13.55 -51.21 18.23
C ALA A 852 -12.86 -52.57 18.06
N ASP A 853 -12.96 -53.20 16.88
CA ASP A 853 -12.26 -54.45 16.54
C ASP A 853 -10.75 -54.26 16.32
N ARG A 854 -10.31 -53.01 16.13
CA ARG A 854 -8.90 -52.58 16.12
C ARG A 854 -8.42 -52.08 17.48
N THR A 855 -9.25 -52.17 18.52
CA THR A 855 -8.91 -51.78 19.90
C THR A 855 -8.62 -53.02 20.75
N PRO A 856 -7.36 -53.27 21.16
CA PRO A 856 -7.07 -54.33 22.12
C PRO A 856 -7.81 -54.10 23.44
N THR A 857 -8.10 -55.15 24.20
CA THR A 857 -8.77 -55.02 25.50
C THR A 857 -7.99 -55.72 26.59
N VAL A 858 -7.97 -55.13 27.79
CA VAL A 858 -7.41 -55.75 29.00
C VAL A 858 -8.57 -56.01 29.96
N THR A 859 -8.77 -57.28 30.31
CA THR A 859 -9.92 -57.73 31.12
C THR A 859 -9.52 -58.12 32.54
N SER A 860 -8.33 -58.67 32.74
CA SER A 860 -7.84 -59.03 34.07
C SER A 860 -6.31 -59.18 34.12
N ILE A 861 -5.76 -59.16 35.34
CA ILE A 861 -4.37 -59.49 35.65
C ILE A 861 -4.34 -60.48 36.82
N SER A 862 -3.47 -61.49 36.77
CA SER A 862 -3.34 -62.50 37.83
C SER A 862 -1.88 -62.90 38.06
N PRO A 863 -1.36 -62.86 39.30
CA PRO A 863 -2.01 -62.29 40.49
C PRO A 863 -2.20 -60.76 40.35
N ASP A 864 -3.22 -60.22 41.01
CA ASP A 864 -3.56 -58.78 41.02
C ASP A 864 -2.73 -57.97 42.03
N GLN A 865 -1.82 -58.63 42.73
CA GLN A 865 -0.95 -58.04 43.74
C GLN A 865 0.38 -58.79 43.86
N GLY A 866 1.46 -58.08 44.15
CA GLY A 866 2.81 -58.65 44.27
C GLY A 866 3.89 -57.61 44.53
N THR A 867 5.17 -58.03 44.49
CA THR A 867 6.34 -57.12 44.56
C THR A 867 6.99 -56.97 43.18
N GLY A 868 8.02 -56.13 43.05
CA GLY A 868 8.87 -56.17 41.86
C GLY A 868 9.47 -57.57 41.67
N GLY A 869 9.47 -58.06 40.43
CA GLY A 869 9.86 -59.43 40.06
C GLY A 869 8.72 -60.45 40.07
N THR A 870 7.46 -60.02 40.27
CA THR A 870 6.30 -60.91 40.26
C THR A 870 5.94 -61.26 38.81
N GLU A 871 5.81 -62.54 38.49
CA GLU A 871 5.27 -62.98 37.20
C GLU A 871 3.74 -62.80 37.22
N VAL A 872 3.22 -62.08 36.23
CA VAL A 872 1.80 -61.76 36.09
C VAL A 872 1.31 -62.17 34.71
N THR A 873 0.07 -62.68 34.66
CA THR A 873 -0.65 -62.99 33.43
C THR A 873 -1.78 -61.98 33.24
N ILE A 874 -1.69 -61.21 32.18
CA ILE A 874 -2.70 -60.26 31.72
C ILE A 874 -3.58 -60.98 30.69
N THR A 875 -4.89 -60.96 30.88
CA THR A 875 -5.88 -61.58 29.98
C THR A 875 -6.66 -60.50 29.24
N GLY A 876 -6.95 -60.71 27.97
CA GLY A 876 -7.56 -59.71 27.12
C GLY A 876 -7.89 -60.22 25.72
N THR A 877 -7.99 -59.31 24.76
CA THR A 877 -8.15 -59.61 23.33
C THR A 877 -7.33 -58.65 22.48
N GLY A 878 -6.96 -59.05 21.26
CA GLY A 878 -6.27 -58.18 20.30
C GLY A 878 -4.80 -57.91 20.64
N PHE A 879 -4.19 -58.73 21.49
CA PHE A 879 -2.74 -58.68 21.72
C PHE A 879 -1.98 -59.28 20.53
N SER A 880 -0.68 -58.98 20.40
CA SER A 880 0.16 -59.66 19.42
C SER A 880 0.66 -61.00 19.96
N ALA A 881 0.70 -62.04 19.12
CA ALA A 881 1.37 -63.29 19.44
C ALA A 881 2.90 -63.13 19.52
N ASN A 882 3.45 -62.07 18.91
CA ASN A 882 4.84 -61.69 19.06
C ASN A 882 5.00 -60.76 20.28
N CYS A 883 5.78 -61.19 21.27
CA CYS A 883 5.99 -60.42 22.48
C CYS A 883 6.67 -59.07 22.26
N ASP A 884 7.49 -58.94 21.22
CA ASP A 884 8.18 -57.68 20.89
C ASP A 884 7.23 -56.58 20.41
N ASP A 885 5.99 -56.92 20.05
CA ASP A 885 4.97 -55.96 19.64
C ASP A 885 4.07 -55.53 20.80
N ASN A 886 4.14 -56.20 21.95
CA ASN A 886 3.37 -55.84 23.14
C ASN A 886 4.22 -54.95 24.06
N ARG A 887 3.69 -53.79 24.44
CA ARG A 887 4.28 -52.88 25.44
C ARG A 887 3.36 -52.84 26.65
N VAL A 888 3.84 -53.34 27.79
CA VAL A 888 3.08 -53.35 29.05
C VAL A 888 3.76 -52.46 30.07
N ARG A 889 3.00 -51.50 30.63
CA ARG A 889 3.43 -50.62 31.72
C ARG A 889 2.45 -50.66 32.88
N ILE A 890 2.95 -50.53 34.10
CA ILE A 890 2.17 -50.47 35.33
C ILE A 890 2.51 -49.17 36.07
N GLY A 891 1.53 -48.28 36.26
CA GLY A 891 1.72 -46.96 36.90
C GLY A 891 1.83 -45.78 35.91
N ARG A 892 2.16 -44.57 36.42
CA ARG A 892 1.94 -43.26 35.74
C ARG A 892 2.78 -43.06 34.47
N SER A 893 2.29 -42.53 33.34
CA SER A 893 1.01 -41.83 33.00
C SER A 893 0.31 -42.43 31.75
N GLU A 894 -0.88 -41.92 31.36
CA GLU A 894 -1.64 -42.39 30.18
C GLU A 894 -1.03 -41.99 28.83
N ASP A 895 -0.15 -40.97 28.81
CA ASP A 895 0.36 -40.35 27.57
C ASP A 895 1.88 -40.20 27.52
N THR A 896 2.58 -40.70 28.54
CA THR A 896 4.04 -40.67 28.59
C THR A 896 4.58 -42.10 28.55
N GLU A 897 5.77 -42.27 28.01
CA GLU A 897 6.51 -43.54 28.12
C GLU A 897 6.96 -43.88 29.55
N GLU A 898 6.39 -43.19 30.54
CA GLU A 898 6.64 -43.36 31.96
C GLU A 898 5.75 -44.47 32.52
N GLY A 899 6.27 -45.20 33.50
CA GLY A 899 5.61 -46.34 34.13
C GLY A 899 6.58 -47.47 34.35
N VAL A 900 6.20 -48.43 35.21
CA VAL A 900 7.04 -49.59 35.49
C VAL A 900 6.87 -50.60 34.37
N MET A 901 7.94 -50.83 33.60
CA MET A 901 7.95 -51.78 32.50
C MET A 901 7.66 -53.19 33.01
N CYS A 902 6.76 -53.90 32.32
CA CYS A 902 6.52 -55.33 32.50
C CYS A 902 6.91 -56.01 31.19
N THR A 903 8.11 -56.59 31.12
CA THR A 903 8.64 -57.16 29.86
C THR A 903 7.89 -58.45 29.52
N PRO A 904 7.17 -58.51 28.38
CA PRO A 904 6.46 -59.73 27.98
C PRO A 904 7.40 -60.91 27.72
N THR A 905 7.03 -62.09 28.20
CA THR A 905 7.81 -63.34 28.08
C THR A 905 7.08 -64.39 27.26
N THR A 906 5.77 -64.52 27.41
CA THR A 906 4.89 -65.38 26.60
C THR A 906 3.64 -64.63 26.20
N CYS A 907 3.32 -64.64 24.91
CA CYS A 907 2.24 -63.83 24.35
C CYS A 907 1.37 -64.66 23.40
N THR A 908 0.07 -64.42 23.47
CA THR A 908 -0.96 -64.90 22.54
C THR A 908 -1.91 -63.75 22.26
N GLU A 909 -2.84 -63.91 21.32
CA GLU A 909 -3.86 -62.89 21.02
C GLU A 909 -4.79 -62.55 22.20
N THR A 910 -4.78 -63.38 23.26
CA THR A 910 -5.66 -63.22 24.43
C THR A 910 -4.93 -63.21 25.77
N SER A 911 -3.61 -63.40 25.80
CA SER A 911 -2.85 -63.40 27.04
C SER A 911 -1.42 -62.90 26.88
N ILE A 912 -0.95 -62.13 27.86
CA ILE A 912 0.44 -61.69 27.98
C ILE A 912 0.94 -62.09 29.37
N THR A 913 2.01 -62.88 29.42
CA THR A 913 2.77 -63.11 30.66
C THR A 913 3.95 -62.16 30.69
N CYS A 914 4.18 -61.48 31.81
CA CYS A 914 5.33 -60.59 31.98
C CYS A 914 5.79 -60.55 33.44
N THR A 915 7.02 -60.10 33.69
CA THR A 915 7.53 -59.91 35.05
C THR A 915 7.47 -58.43 35.43
N THR A 916 6.84 -58.10 36.56
CA THR A 916 6.69 -56.72 37.02
C THR A 916 8.04 -56.10 37.42
N GLY A 917 8.30 -54.85 37.03
CA GLY A 917 9.43 -54.08 37.55
C GLY A 917 9.21 -53.64 39.01
N SER A 918 10.16 -52.91 39.59
CA SER A 918 10.02 -52.39 40.96
C SER A 918 9.28 -51.04 40.99
N ALA A 919 8.28 -50.91 41.86
CA ALA A 919 7.52 -49.69 42.08
C ALA A 919 7.28 -49.42 43.57
N GLY A 920 6.85 -48.19 43.90
CA GLY A 920 6.36 -47.87 45.24
C GLY A 920 5.05 -48.61 45.57
N GLN A 921 4.78 -48.82 46.86
CA GLN A 921 3.56 -49.48 47.34
C GLN A 921 2.30 -48.74 46.86
N GLY A 922 1.28 -49.49 46.43
CA GLY A 922 -0.01 -48.95 46.03
C GLY A 922 -0.62 -49.66 44.82
N SER A 923 -1.91 -49.42 44.59
CA SER A 923 -2.62 -49.86 43.38
C SER A 923 -2.27 -48.97 42.20
N GLN A 924 -1.93 -49.57 41.07
CA GLN A 924 -1.51 -48.90 39.85
C GLN A 924 -2.21 -49.52 38.64
N THR A 925 -2.66 -48.69 37.70
CA THR A 925 -3.30 -49.17 36.47
C THR A 925 -2.31 -49.90 35.56
N VAL A 926 -2.76 -50.99 34.95
CA VAL A 926 -2.06 -51.75 33.92
C VAL A 926 -2.44 -51.18 32.57
N LYS A 927 -1.46 -50.77 31.78
CA LYS A 927 -1.65 -50.23 30.43
C LYS A 927 -0.91 -51.13 29.44
N VAL A 928 -1.62 -51.55 28.40
CA VAL A 928 -1.07 -52.34 27.29
C VAL A 928 -1.19 -51.50 26.02
N LYS A 929 -0.11 -51.43 25.24
CA LYS A 929 -0.10 -50.91 23.87
C LYS A 929 0.42 -52.00 22.95
N VAL A 930 -0.27 -52.22 21.84
CA VAL A 930 0.14 -53.17 20.80
C VAL A 930 0.73 -52.37 19.64
N LEU A 931 1.91 -52.75 19.16
CA LEU A 931 2.60 -52.16 18.02
C LEU A 931 2.22 -52.88 16.72
N PRO A 932 2.41 -52.25 15.55
CA PRO A 932 2.25 -52.91 14.26
C PRO A 932 3.19 -54.12 14.11
N HIS A 933 2.72 -55.20 13.48
CA HIS A 933 3.49 -56.43 13.30
C HIS A 933 4.27 -56.47 11.97
N GLY A 934 5.60 -56.39 12.04
CA GLY A 934 6.46 -56.54 10.86
C GLY A 934 6.19 -55.51 9.75
N ASP A 935 6.28 -55.93 8.49
CA ASP A 935 6.04 -55.08 7.31
C ASP A 935 4.55 -54.93 6.95
N ASP A 936 3.64 -55.63 7.65
CA ASP A 936 2.19 -55.54 7.45
C ASP A 936 1.53 -54.81 8.63
N PRO A 937 1.38 -53.48 8.54
CA PRO A 937 0.79 -52.68 9.61
C PRO A 937 -0.70 -52.97 9.88
N ASP A 938 -1.37 -53.68 8.97
CA ASP A 938 -2.78 -54.06 9.10
C ASP A 938 -2.97 -55.44 9.77
N ALA A 939 -1.92 -56.25 9.89
CA ALA A 939 -1.96 -57.65 10.34
C ALA A 939 -2.58 -57.87 11.74
N ASN A 940 -2.44 -56.91 12.65
CA ASN A 940 -2.95 -56.99 14.02
C ASN A 940 -3.58 -55.67 14.48
N PRO A 941 -4.52 -55.69 15.44
CA PRO A 941 -4.90 -54.48 16.17
C PRO A 941 -3.65 -53.82 16.76
N ASN A 942 -3.47 -52.53 16.51
CA ASN A 942 -2.40 -51.74 17.08
C ASN A 942 -2.98 -50.47 17.74
N GLY A 943 -2.32 -50.02 18.80
CA GLY A 943 -2.78 -48.92 19.65
C GLY A 943 -2.90 -49.29 21.12
N LYS A 944 -3.40 -48.35 21.92
CA LYS A 944 -3.64 -48.52 23.35
C LYS A 944 -4.83 -49.45 23.58
N ALA A 945 -4.69 -50.36 24.54
CA ALA A 945 -5.80 -51.21 24.93
C ALA A 945 -6.82 -50.43 25.77
N SER A 946 -8.10 -50.79 25.64
CA SER A 946 -9.15 -50.37 26.56
C SER A 946 -9.21 -51.28 27.80
N GLY A 947 -9.78 -50.78 28.89
CA GLY A 947 -9.99 -51.54 30.12
C GLY A 947 -9.22 -51.00 31.33
N ASP A 948 -9.88 -50.98 32.48
CA ASP A 948 -9.35 -50.48 33.75
C ASP A 948 -8.97 -51.64 34.67
N VAL A 949 -7.79 -52.20 34.44
CA VAL A 949 -7.22 -53.25 35.28
C VAL A 949 -6.10 -52.68 36.13
N SER A 950 -6.01 -53.08 37.41
CA SER A 950 -5.00 -52.57 38.35
C SER A 950 -4.18 -53.70 38.96
N PHE A 951 -2.91 -53.40 39.23
CA PHE A 951 -1.98 -54.25 39.98
C PHE A 951 -1.54 -53.54 41.26
N THR A 952 -1.58 -54.23 42.39
CA THR A 952 -1.20 -53.68 43.70
C THR A 952 0.22 -54.08 44.08
N TYR A 953 1.13 -53.11 44.14
CA TYR A 953 2.47 -53.33 44.68
C TYR A 953 2.42 -53.43 46.21
N LEU A 954 2.82 -54.59 46.74
CA LEU A 954 2.89 -54.87 48.17
C LEU A 954 4.18 -54.32 48.77
N GLY A 955 4.07 -53.61 49.88
CA GLY A 955 5.23 -53.15 50.66
C GLY A 955 5.61 -54.17 51.73
N GLY A 956 6.91 -54.48 51.83
CA GLY A 956 7.47 -55.27 52.92
C GLY A 956 8.78 -54.65 53.41
N ILE A 957 8.93 -54.53 54.74
CA ILE A 957 10.19 -54.09 55.35
C ILE A 957 11.21 -55.22 55.17
N THR A 958 12.23 -55.00 54.35
CA THR A 958 13.26 -56.02 54.04
C THR A 958 14.36 -56.10 55.10
N SER A 959 14.62 -55.03 55.86
CA SER A 959 15.41 -55.06 57.09
C SER A 959 15.17 -53.83 57.97
N ILE A 960 15.29 -53.99 59.29
CA ILE A 960 15.48 -52.91 60.26
C ILE A 960 16.83 -53.17 60.90
N SER A 961 17.79 -52.27 60.72
CA SER A 961 19.08 -52.32 61.42
C SER A 961 19.15 -51.18 62.44
N PRO A 962 19.30 -51.46 63.74
CA PRO A 962 19.44 -50.41 64.74
C PRO A 962 20.78 -49.70 64.58
N THR A 963 20.76 -48.37 64.44
CA THR A 963 21.95 -47.54 64.64
C THR A 963 22.23 -47.45 66.14
N THR A 964 23.30 -48.09 66.60
CA THR A 964 23.81 -47.90 67.97
C THR A 964 24.19 -46.44 68.19
N TYR A 965 23.76 -45.92 69.34
CA TYR A 965 23.97 -44.55 69.85
C TYR A 965 25.43 -44.12 69.91
#